data_AF-A0A9E4JGN7-F1
#
_entry.id   AF-A0A9E4JGN7-F1
#
_cell.length_a   1.000
_cell.length_b   1.000
_cell.length_c   1.000
_cell.angle_alpha   90.00
_cell.angle_beta   90.00
_cell.angle_gamma   90.00
#
_symmetry.space_group_name_H-M   'P 1'
#
loop_
_entity.id
_entity.type
_entity.pdbx_description
1 polymer ?
#
loop_
_entity_poly.entity_id
_entity_poly.type
_entity_poly.pdbx_seq_one_letter_code
_entity_poly.pdbx_strand_id
1 'polypeptide(L)'
;MNFEEALRITDAVVFDKTGKHLSDVQRAVVQGTWCRQKYHEIALAYRCTPEYLKQDVGPKLWRLLSDEFGEKVSKTNFRTVLERVQSLKNPSDDVEPPPPVAPQPPSPILPEKSSHHIDWGEATDVSLFYGRSQELQQLEEWIVTQGCRVVALLGMGGIGKTSLSVQLAQKIQSEFEYVIWRSLRNAPPLSEILAEIIQFLSDEQQVNISSDIHRQISQLIELMRESRCLVIFDNAESILQEGDRVGRYCEGYEHYGELIKRLGESRHQSCLLLTSREKPREIAALEGKILNVRALQLTGLETEDCQALIQAKGILASPEQWHQLIERYAGNPLAIKIITTTIDDVFGGQVAEFLEQIQQGTAIFGDIRDLLEQQLGRLSELELEIMYWLAINREPVSLLELRTDLLSVVSPTEAIESLESLRRRSLIEKSSHGFTQQPVVMEYMIEQFIEHIFLEIKAENIVMLNRYALIKSQAKDYIRESQTRVILNPLVQRISERYRLRGELQEKFHHLLDKLKNEVQEKSGYAGGNLINLCHQLELDLADYDFSHLAVWQAYLQDANLQNVNFSGADLSRSVFAETLGNTLTVAIGPENQLATGDADGKILLWNTEDGQKLLIFQGKTGFVKSIAFSPEGNLLASGSDDQSVRIWKVTTGECLDRWLGHQATIKCVNFSRDGQLIASGSDDRTVRLWDVCSGECLHVLNGHREGIRTVIFSPDRAMIASSSDDQTIKLWSTDTGECLRTFTGNATWNWTVAFLERTTKNLASDSEALPDFTEKKASKIRWIASSCDENTVRLWDIESGQCFHTLEGHLDSVWAVAFSEDGQLLASSSDDQTVKLWQLQTGTCIKTLTGFESQVCSVAFSPDNKILATGSQEQMVQLWDVVTGQRLRTLRGHKHQVWSFVLSPDEKTLVTGSDDNKVRLWDIKAGRCIKRFSGHSDWVWSVVFSPDGRMLASGSYDCTVKLWDIQTGECLKTLHGHSDRIEAVVFSDDGGMLASASDDQTVRVWDVQTGECLHTLTGHSRWVGVVAFSPDGKILATGSNDHSLKLWDLQTGNCLYTLEGHLQRVHLLAFSPDGKSLASGSYDSTVKLWDVSSGKCQKSGLATVERLLALIFRAEGQLWVSGSDRGQVRLWDVQTGECVKMLADQGSPVWLVHLNTQGETWASGSYDQAIRIWHLETGECLQVLKTDKPYHGMNITGVTGITTAQKATLKALGAINLNSKS
;
A
#
# COMPACT_ATOMS: atom_id res chain seq x y z
N MET A 1 34.94 -41.03 -24.62
CA MET A 1 34.37 -41.11 -23.27
C MET A 1 33.39 -42.28 -23.18
N ASN A 2 33.46 -43.08 -22.11
CA ASN A 2 32.45 -44.11 -21.81
C ASN A 2 31.36 -43.57 -20.86
N PHE A 3 30.27 -44.32 -20.63
CA PHE A 3 29.16 -43.82 -19.80
C PHE A 3 29.53 -43.66 -18.31
N GLU A 4 30.27 -44.60 -17.74
CA GLU A 4 30.67 -44.57 -16.32
C GLU A 4 31.60 -43.38 -16.02
N GLU A 5 32.49 -43.08 -16.95
CA GLU A 5 33.38 -41.92 -16.93
C GLU A 5 32.60 -40.61 -17.04
N ALA A 6 31.61 -40.54 -17.93
CA ALA A 6 30.72 -39.38 -18.08
C ALA A 6 29.86 -39.15 -16.83
N LEU A 7 29.33 -40.23 -16.26
CA LEU A 7 28.58 -40.20 -15.01
C LEU A 7 29.47 -39.73 -13.86
N ARG A 8 30.71 -40.24 -13.74
CA ARG A 8 31.67 -39.83 -12.70
C ARG A 8 32.04 -38.34 -12.78
N ILE A 9 32.29 -37.80 -13.97
CA ILE A 9 32.58 -36.36 -14.12
C ILE A 9 31.34 -35.51 -13.78
N THR A 10 30.15 -35.94 -14.22
CA THR A 10 28.90 -35.22 -13.91
C THR A 10 28.58 -35.25 -12.42
N ASP A 11 28.83 -36.39 -11.76
CA ASP A 11 28.61 -36.60 -10.33
C ASP A 11 29.56 -35.75 -9.47
N ALA A 12 30.86 -35.70 -9.84
CA ALA A 12 31.84 -34.84 -9.19
C ALA A 12 31.47 -33.35 -9.32
N VAL A 13 31.09 -32.89 -10.52
CA VAL A 13 30.65 -31.51 -10.75
C VAL A 13 29.41 -31.12 -9.94
N VAL A 14 28.43 -32.03 -9.84
CA VAL A 14 27.23 -31.78 -9.01
C VAL A 14 27.58 -31.81 -7.52
N PHE A 15 28.48 -32.69 -7.10
CA PHE A 15 28.95 -32.77 -5.72
C PHE A 15 29.72 -31.50 -5.30
N ASP A 16 30.68 -31.03 -6.08
CA ASP A 16 31.47 -29.82 -5.79
C ASP A 16 30.59 -28.58 -5.60
N LYS A 17 29.45 -28.51 -6.30
CA LYS A 17 28.52 -27.37 -6.29
C LYS A 17 27.36 -27.48 -5.30
N THR A 18 26.98 -28.69 -4.87
CA THR A 18 25.78 -28.92 -4.03
C THR A 18 26.05 -29.70 -2.74
N GLY A 19 27.27 -30.21 -2.54
CA GLY A 19 27.64 -31.09 -1.44
C GLY A 19 26.95 -32.46 -1.46
N LYS A 20 26.24 -32.81 -2.54
CA LYS A 20 25.45 -34.03 -2.69
C LYS A 20 25.73 -34.70 -4.04
N HIS A 21 25.83 -36.03 -4.03
CA HIS A 21 25.92 -36.83 -5.26
C HIS A 21 24.59 -36.80 -6.04
N LEU A 22 24.65 -37.15 -7.34
CA LEU A 22 23.47 -37.27 -8.20
C LEU A 22 22.45 -38.24 -7.57
N SER A 23 21.22 -37.77 -7.38
CA SER A 23 20.12 -38.64 -6.96
C SER A 23 19.80 -39.68 -8.03
N ASP A 24 19.18 -40.80 -7.67
CA ASP A 24 18.85 -41.88 -8.61
C ASP A 24 18.04 -41.39 -9.82
N VAL A 25 17.17 -40.40 -9.62
CA VAL A 25 16.37 -39.76 -10.68
C VAL A 25 17.23 -38.86 -11.58
N GLN A 26 18.19 -38.12 -11.03
CA GLN A 26 19.14 -37.34 -11.83
C GLN A 26 20.09 -38.26 -12.62
N ARG A 27 20.59 -39.34 -11.98
CA ARG A 27 21.38 -40.40 -12.63
C ARG A 27 20.59 -41.06 -13.76
N ALA A 28 19.30 -41.34 -13.57
CA ALA A 28 18.40 -41.81 -14.62
C ALA A 28 18.23 -40.80 -15.77
N VAL A 29 18.14 -39.49 -15.48
CA VAL A 29 18.10 -38.44 -16.51
C VAL A 29 19.40 -38.37 -17.29
N VAL A 30 20.57 -38.47 -16.65
CA VAL A 30 21.89 -38.53 -17.31
C VAL A 30 22.00 -39.79 -18.18
N GLN A 31 21.66 -40.96 -17.65
CA GLN A 31 21.69 -42.25 -18.37
C GLN A 31 20.76 -42.26 -19.58
N GLY A 32 19.49 -41.89 -19.39
CA GLY A 32 18.53 -41.82 -20.47
C GLY A 32 18.88 -40.76 -21.52
N THR A 33 19.53 -39.66 -21.13
CA THR A 33 20.07 -38.67 -22.06
C THR A 33 21.25 -39.21 -22.85
N TRP A 34 22.17 -39.95 -22.21
CA TRP A 34 23.28 -40.63 -22.88
C TRP A 34 22.79 -41.66 -23.91
N CYS A 35 21.73 -42.39 -23.57
CA CYS A 35 21.03 -43.33 -24.45
C CYS A 35 20.03 -42.69 -25.44
N ARG A 36 19.95 -41.35 -25.50
CA ARG A 36 19.03 -40.56 -26.36
C ARG A 36 17.52 -40.83 -26.18
N GLN A 37 17.12 -41.39 -25.04
CA GLN A 37 15.72 -41.66 -24.69
C GLN A 37 14.92 -40.37 -24.45
N LYS A 38 13.63 -40.36 -24.76
CA LYS A 38 12.71 -39.26 -24.42
C LYS A 38 12.39 -39.27 -22.92
N TYR A 39 12.03 -38.12 -22.35
CA TYR A 39 11.69 -38.07 -20.91
C TYR A 39 10.56 -39.02 -20.50
N HIS A 40 9.60 -39.28 -21.40
CA HIS A 40 8.53 -40.25 -21.18
C HIS A 40 9.05 -41.69 -21.04
N GLU A 41 10.08 -42.08 -21.79
CA GLU A 41 10.70 -43.41 -21.72
C GLU A 41 11.50 -43.59 -20.42
N ILE A 42 12.22 -42.53 -19.99
CA ILE A 42 12.95 -42.50 -18.71
C ILE A 42 11.97 -42.57 -17.53
N ALA A 43 10.87 -41.82 -17.61
CA ALA A 43 9.81 -41.78 -16.61
C ALA A 43 9.19 -43.15 -16.35
N LEU A 44 8.89 -43.90 -17.43
CA LEU A 44 8.36 -45.28 -17.36
C LEU A 44 9.34 -46.24 -16.67
N ALA A 45 10.64 -46.15 -16.97
CA ALA A 45 11.65 -47.03 -16.38
C ALA A 45 11.85 -46.78 -14.86
N TYR A 46 11.70 -45.55 -14.40
CA TYR A 46 11.97 -45.12 -13.02
C TYR A 46 10.70 -44.75 -12.22
N ARG A 47 9.50 -45.15 -12.68
CA ARG A 47 8.20 -44.94 -12.01
C ARG A 47 7.92 -43.50 -11.57
N CYS A 48 8.36 -42.51 -12.34
CA CYS A 48 8.05 -41.09 -12.11
C CYS A 48 7.20 -40.53 -13.24
N THR A 49 6.59 -39.36 -13.06
CA THR A 49 5.79 -38.71 -14.12
C THR A 49 6.68 -38.01 -15.15
N PRO A 50 6.37 -38.07 -16.46
CA PRO A 50 7.12 -37.36 -17.51
C PRO A 50 7.23 -35.84 -17.26
N GLU A 51 6.20 -35.25 -16.67
CA GLU A 51 6.09 -33.83 -16.33
C GLU A 51 7.15 -33.43 -15.29
N TYR A 52 7.30 -34.21 -14.22
CA TYR A 52 8.32 -34.01 -13.17
C TYR A 52 9.75 -34.01 -13.74
N LEU A 53 10.08 -34.95 -14.64
CA LEU A 53 11.39 -34.96 -15.29
C LEU A 53 11.59 -33.77 -16.26
N LYS A 54 10.53 -33.35 -16.95
CA LYS A 54 10.59 -32.32 -17.99
C LYS A 54 10.56 -30.89 -17.44
N GLN A 55 9.84 -30.65 -16.35
CA GLN A 55 9.63 -29.32 -15.76
C GLN A 55 10.55 -29.04 -14.57
N ASP A 56 10.94 -30.07 -13.80
CA ASP A 56 11.68 -29.88 -12.55
C ASP A 56 13.11 -30.45 -12.61
N VAL A 57 13.25 -31.78 -12.60
CA VAL A 57 14.56 -32.45 -12.44
C VAL A 57 15.52 -32.16 -13.60
N GLY A 58 15.04 -32.29 -14.84
CA GLY A 58 15.86 -32.06 -16.04
C GLY A 58 16.34 -30.62 -16.18
N PRO A 59 15.45 -29.61 -16.17
CA PRO A 59 15.86 -28.20 -16.28
C PRO A 59 16.82 -27.75 -15.18
N LYS A 60 16.60 -28.15 -13.92
CA LYS A 60 17.52 -27.83 -12.81
C LYS A 60 18.91 -28.42 -13.04
N LEU A 61 19.01 -29.69 -13.43
CA LEU A 61 20.29 -30.35 -13.72
C LEU A 61 21.03 -29.70 -14.89
N TRP A 62 20.35 -29.39 -16.00
CA TRP A 62 21.00 -28.76 -17.16
C TRP A 62 21.42 -27.32 -16.89
N ARG A 63 20.67 -26.56 -16.08
CA ARG A 63 21.08 -25.22 -15.65
C ARG A 63 22.35 -25.28 -14.80
N LEU A 64 22.37 -26.14 -13.79
CA LEU A 64 23.52 -26.32 -12.90
C LEU A 64 24.81 -26.69 -13.67
N LEU A 65 24.71 -27.60 -14.65
CA LEU A 65 25.82 -27.98 -15.52
C LEU A 65 26.21 -26.89 -16.52
N SER A 66 25.26 -26.03 -16.95
CA SER A 66 25.56 -24.84 -17.77
C SER A 66 26.38 -23.83 -16.98
N ASP A 67 25.97 -23.59 -15.74
CA ASP A 67 26.61 -22.62 -14.84
C ASP A 67 28.01 -23.07 -14.40
N GLU A 68 28.36 -24.37 -14.54
CA GLU A 68 29.70 -24.88 -14.22
C GLU A 68 30.62 -25.00 -15.44
N PHE A 69 30.12 -25.46 -16.59
CA PHE A 69 30.96 -25.57 -17.79
C PHE A 69 31.10 -24.26 -18.57
N GLY A 70 30.40 -23.19 -18.19
CA GLY A 70 30.44 -21.88 -18.87
C GLY A 70 29.81 -21.87 -20.27
N GLU A 71 29.31 -23.02 -20.74
CA GLU A 71 28.60 -23.21 -22.01
C GLU A 71 27.20 -23.76 -21.71
N LYS A 72 26.18 -23.31 -22.45
CA LYS A 72 24.78 -23.73 -22.22
C LYS A 72 24.59 -25.23 -22.47
N VAL A 73 24.45 -26.02 -21.41
CA VAL A 73 24.15 -27.45 -21.43
C VAL A 73 22.66 -27.69 -21.61
N SER A 74 22.34 -28.75 -22.35
CA SER A 74 21.00 -29.25 -22.58
C SER A 74 21.04 -30.73 -22.94
N LYS A 75 19.87 -31.38 -22.95
CA LYS A 75 19.73 -32.80 -23.28
C LYS A 75 20.34 -33.20 -24.65
N THR A 76 20.44 -32.28 -25.62
CA THR A 76 20.95 -32.59 -26.97
C THR A 76 22.45 -32.36 -27.15
N ASN A 77 23.07 -31.45 -26.37
CA ASN A 77 24.50 -31.12 -26.48
C ASN A 77 25.35 -31.54 -25.26
N PHE A 78 24.73 -32.06 -24.18
CA PHE A 78 25.42 -32.54 -22.97
C PHE A 78 26.67 -33.37 -23.27
N ARG A 79 26.55 -34.38 -24.16
CA ARG A 79 27.68 -35.24 -24.54
C ARG A 79 28.81 -34.48 -25.23
N THR A 80 28.51 -33.58 -26.17
CA THR A 80 29.54 -32.82 -26.90
C THR A 80 30.21 -31.77 -26.02
N VAL A 81 29.50 -31.20 -25.05
CA VAL A 81 30.12 -30.28 -24.06
C VAL A 81 31.07 -31.06 -23.16
N LEU A 82 30.66 -32.22 -22.64
CA LEU A 82 31.51 -33.06 -21.78
C LEU A 82 32.76 -33.59 -22.50
N GLU A 83 32.62 -34.01 -23.76
CA GLU A 83 33.76 -34.44 -24.59
C GLU A 83 34.77 -33.30 -24.83
N ARG A 84 34.33 -32.03 -24.96
CA ARG A 84 35.23 -30.86 -25.02
C ARG A 84 35.89 -30.51 -23.69
N VAL A 85 35.14 -30.52 -22.59
CA VAL A 85 35.66 -30.24 -21.25
C VAL A 85 36.72 -31.29 -20.86
N GLN A 86 36.56 -32.54 -21.32
CA GLN A 86 37.59 -33.57 -21.15
C GLN A 86 38.81 -33.34 -22.07
N SER A 87 38.63 -32.92 -23.33
CA SER A 87 39.78 -32.60 -24.22
C SER A 87 40.60 -31.40 -23.76
N LEU A 88 40.03 -30.51 -22.94
CA LEU A 88 40.74 -29.38 -22.31
C LEU A 88 41.49 -29.76 -21.02
N LYS A 89 41.18 -30.90 -20.39
CA LYS A 89 41.76 -31.32 -19.10
C LYS A 89 42.86 -32.41 -19.21
N ASN A 90 43.06 -33.00 -20.38
CA ASN A 90 44.13 -33.98 -20.62
C ASN A 90 45.17 -33.43 -21.61
N PRO A 91 46.28 -32.81 -21.15
CA PRO A 91 47.47 -32.71 -21.97
C PRO A 91 48.15 -34.10 -22.01
N SER A 92 48.34 -34.65 -23.20
CA SER A 92 49.25 -35.77 -23.43
C SER A 92 50.26 -35.35 -24.48
N ASP A 93 51.54 -35.40 -24.09
CA ASP A 93 52.68 -35.08 -24.94
C ASP A 93 52.71 -35.93 -26.22
N ASP A 94 53.09 -35.29 -27.34
CA ASP A 94 53.89 -35.82 -28.47
C ASP A 94 53.55 -35.12 -29.81
N VAL A 95 54.12 -33.92 -30.04
CA VAL A 95 54.76 -33.52 -31.31
C VAL A 95 55.83 -32.47 -31.00
N GLU A 96 57.06 -32.67 -31.49
CA GLU A 96 58.20 -31.74 -31.33
C GLU A 96 58.03 -30.40 -32.09
N PRO A 97 58.71 -29.31 -31.64
CA PRO A 97 58.63 -27.99 -32.25
C PRO A 97 59.63 -27.78 -33.41
N PRO A 98 59.31 -26.95 -34.42
CA PRO A 98 60.32 -26.31 -35.26
C PRO A 98 61.00 -25.14 -34.51
N PRO A 99 62.28 -24.83 -34.84
CA PRO A 99 63.13 -23.96 -34.01
C PRO A 99 62.86 -22.44 -34.18
N PRO A 100 63.30 -21.60 -33.22
CA PRO A 100 63.12 -20.16 -33.28
C PRO A 100 64.08 -19.49 -34.27
N VAL A 101 63.59 -18.50 -35.00
CA VAL A 101 64.41 -17.62 -35.85
C VAL A 101 64.45 -16.21 -35.26
N ALA A 102 65.64 -15.81 -34.81
CA ALA A 102 65.97 -14.44 -34.43
C ALA A 102 66.28 -13.58 -35.68
N PRO A 103 66.32 -12.24 -35.58
CA PRO A 103 66.00 -11.35 -36.70
C PRO A 103 67.20 -10.91 -37.56
N GLN A 104 66.93 -10.67 -38.86
CA GLN A 104 67.64 -9.77 -39.82
C GLN A 104 67.10 -10.01 -41.26
N PRO A 105 67.37 -9.14 -42.27
CA PRO A 105 67.54 -7.68 -42.28
C PRO A 105 66.52 -6.99 -43.28
N PRO A 106 66.45 -5.65 -43.38
CA PRO A 106 65.46 -4.99 -44.26
C PRO A 106 65.95 -4.78 -45.70
N SER A 107 65.09 -5.07 -46.69
CA SER A 107 65.10 -4.45 -48.05
C SER A 107 63.99 -5.03 -48.95
N PRO A 108 63.55 -4.36 -50.05
CA PRO A 108 63.79 -2.97 -50.44
C PRO A 108 62.49 -2.12 -50.55
N ILE A 109 62.65 -0.80 -50.53
CA ILE A 109 61.59 0.17 -50.84
C ILE A 109 61.30 0.18 -52.34
N LEU A 110 60.02 0.05 -52.71
CA LEU A 110 59.45 0.47 -53.99
C LEU A 110 58.08 1.15 -53.72
N PRO A 111 57.64 2.09 -54.58
CA PRO A 111 57.44 3.46 -54.10
C PRO A 111 56.06 3.76 -53.52
N GLU A 112 56.06 4.78 -52.66
CA GLU A 112 54.87 5.45 -52.14
C GLU A 112 53.95 5.93 -53.27
N LYS A 113 52.71 5.43 -53.27
CA LYS A 113 51.52 6.10 -53.80
C LYS A 113 50.29 5.66 -53.03
N SER A 114 50.02 6.34 -51.91
CA SER A 114 48.68 6.44 -51.34
C SER A 114 48.38 7.90 -51.03
N SER A 115 48.02 8.64 -52.07
CA SER A 115 47.27 9.88 -51.92
C SER A 115 45.91 9.51 -51.33
N HIS A 116 45.78 9.60 -50.00
CA HIS A 116 44.50 9.43 -49.33
C HIS A 116 43.61 10.62 -49.69
N HIS A 117 42.53 10.38 -50.42
CA HIS A 117 41.62 11.41 -50.90
C HIS A 117 40.41 11.49 -49.96
N ILE A 118 40.28 12.63 -49.27
CA ILE A 118 39.27 12.83 -48.24
C ILE A 118 38.38 14.02 -48.60
N ASP A 119 37.07 13.79 -48.65
CA ASP A 119 36.04 14.81 -48.85
C ASP A 119 35.04 14.78 -47.68
N TRP A 120 35.13 15.80 -46.82
CA TRP A 120 34.28 15.95 -45.64
C TRP A 120 32.94 16.66 -45.93
N GLY A 121 32.74 17.28 -47.10
CA GLY A 121 31.51 18.03 -47.41
C GLY A 121 31.09 19.02 -46.31
N GLU A 122 29.86 18.87 -45.79
CA GLU A 122 29.30 19.68 -44.69
C GLU A 122 29.49 19.03 -43.29
N ALA A 123 30.48 18.15 -43.09
CA ALA A 123 30.65 17.43 -41.83
C ALA A 123 30.85 18.36 -40.61
N THR A 124 30.28 17.97 -39.47
CA THR A 124 30.41 18.70 -38.20
C THR A 124 31.81 18.56 -37.60
N ASP A 125 32.37 19.64 -37.07
CA ASP A 125 33.58 19.57 -36.23
C ASP A 125 33.33 18.74 -34.96
N VAL A 126 34.31 17.89 -34.63
CA VAL A 126 34.33 16.95 -33.49
C VAL A 126 35.60 17.13 -32.64
N SER A 127 36.27 18.28 -32.75
CA SER A 127 37.41 18.69 -31.91
C SER A 127 37.20 18.51 -30.40
N LEU A 128 35.95 18.53 -29.92
CA LEU A 128 35.55 18.12 -28.58
C LEU A 128 34.59 16.92 -28.67
N PHE A 129 35.10 15.73 -28.36
CA PHE A 129 34.35 14.47 -28.36
C PHE A 129 34.51 13.76 -27.00
N TYR A 130 33.39 13.32 -26.42
CA TYR A 130 33.34 12.70 -25.09
C TYR A 130 32.68 11.31 -25.20
N GLY A 131 33.30 10.30 -24.58
CA GLY A 131 32.74 8.95 -24.47
C GLY A 131 32.79 8.07 -25.71
N ARG A 132 31.83 7.15 -25.79
CA ARG A 132 31.58 6.25 -26.95
C ARG A 132 32.76 5.35 -27.37
N SER A 133 33.71 5.10 -26.47
CA SER A 133 34.91 4.31 -26.81
C SER A 133 34.59 2.87 -27.21
N GLN A 134 33.57 2.26 -26.59
CA GLN A 134 33.12 0.90 -26.90
C GLN A 134 32.46 0.83 -28.29
N GLU A 135 31.57 1.77 -28.61
CA GLU A 135 30.91 1.85 -29.91
C GLU A 135 31.90 2.16 -31.03
N LEU A 136 32.87 3.06 -30.80
CA LEU A 136 33.96 3.33 -31.76
C LEU A 136 34.78 2.07 -32.03
N GLN A 137 35.18 1.32 -30.98
CA GLN A 137 35.94 0.07 -31.13
C GLN A 137 35.12 -1.01 -31.85
N GLN A 138 33.83 -1.12 -31.56
CA GLN A 138 32.93 -2.07 -32.22
C GLN A 138 32.74 -1.75 -33.72
N LEU A 139 32.58 -0.47 -34.06
CA LEU A 139 32.44 -0.04 -35.45
C LEU A 139 33.74 -0.20 -36.24
N GLU A 140 34.88 0.10 -35.62
CA GLU A 140 36.21 -0.17 -36.17
C GLU A 140 36.41 -1.68 -36.43
N GLU A 141 36.06 -2.55 -35.48
CA GLU A 141 36.09 -4.00 -35.68
C GLU A 141 35.19 -4.43 -36.85
N TRP A 142 33.96 -3.91 -36.92
CA TRP A 142 33.01 -4.25 -37.98
C TRP A 142 33.47 -3.83 -39.37
N ILE A 143 34.03 -2.62 -39.50
CA ILE A 143 34.39 -2.00 -40.79
C ILE A 143 35.80 -2.45 -41.24
N VAL A 144 36.79 -2.39 -40.35
CA VAL A 144 38.20 -2.65 -40.69
C VAL A 144 38.50 -4.15 -40.64
N THR A 145 38.17 -4.83 -39.54
CA THR A 145 38.55 -6.23 -39.31
C THR A 145 37.58 -7.23 -39.94
N GLN A 146 36.27 -6.99 -39.81
CA GLN A 146 35.23 -7.93 -40.27
C GLN A 146 34.68 -7.60 -41.66
N GLY A 147 35.06 -6.46 -42.27
CA GLY A 147 34.73 -6.11 -43.66
C GLY A 147 33.25 -5.91 -43.94
N CYS A 148 32.49 -5.33 -42.99
CA CYS A 148 31.08 -4.99 -43.19
C CYS A 148 30.93 -3.97 -44.33
N ARG A 149 29.98 -4.23 -45.23
CA ARG A 149 29.72 -3.44 -46.45
C ARG A 149 28.74 -2.31 -46.23
N VAL A 150 27.76 -2.52 -45.35
CA VAL A 150 26.76 -1.52 -44.98
C VAL A 150 26.59 -1.53 -43.47
N VAL A 151 26.77 -0.38 -42.82
CA VAL A 151 26.59 -0.20 -41.38
C VAL A 151 25.62 0.94 -41.14
N ALA A 152 24.54 0.71 -40.39
CA ALA A 152 23.59 1.73 -39.98
C ALA A 152 23.81 2.17 -38.53
N LEU A 153 24.03 3.46 -38.30
CA LEU A 153 24.00 4.10 -36.99
C LEU A 153 22.58 4.62 -36.72
N LEU A 154 21.91 4.04 -35.73
CA LEU A 154 20.51 4.32 -35.39
C LEU A 154 20.38 4.89 -33.99
N GLY A 155 19.32 5.66 -33.74
CA GLY A 155 19.03 6.23 -32.43
C GLY A 155 18.22 7.52 -32.51
N MET A 156 17.76 8.02 -31.37
CA MET A 156 16.96 9.24 -31.25
C MET A 156 17.67 10.48 -31.84
N GLY A 157 16.92 11.54 -32.13
CA GLY A 157 17.49 12.86 -32.40
C GLY A 157 18.41 13.33 -31.26
N GLY A 158 19.51 14.02 -31.60
CA GLY A 158 20.45 14.55 -30.61
C GLY A 158 21.43 13.54 -29.97
N ILE A 159 21.25 12.22 -30.15
CA ILE A 159 22.00 11.17 -29.45
C ILE A 159 23.51 11.07 -29.80
N GLY A 160 23.99 11.86 -30.75
CA GLY A 160 25.40 11.92 -31.17
C GLY A 160 25.78 11.13 -32.44
N LYS A 161 24.83 10.62 -33.23
CA LYS A 161 25.09 9.82 -34.46
C LYS A 161 26.08 10.48 -35.43
N THR A 162 25.84 11.74 -35.80
CA THR A 162 26.68 12.50 -36.75
C THR A 162 28.10 12.70 -36.21
N SER A 163 28.23 13.06 -34.93
CA SER A 163 29.53 13.22 -34.29
C SER A 163 30.30 11.90 -34.22
N LEU A 164 29.61 10.79 -33.92
CA LEU A 164 30.20 9.45 -33.90
C LEU A 164 30.66 9.00 -35.29
N SER A 165 29.89 9.28 -36.35
CA SER A 165 30.26 8.89 -37.72
C SER A 165 31.49 9.64 -38.22
N VAL A 166 31.61 10.95 -37.92
CA VAL A 166 32.81 11.75 -38.24
C VAL A 166 34.01 11.30 -37.42
N GLN A 167 33.87 11.11 -36.10
CA GLN A 167 34.97 10.67 -35.23
C GLN A 167 35.50 9.29 -35.61
N LEU A 168 34.61 8.35 -35.94
CA LEU A 168 34.98 7.03 -36.46
C LEU A 168 35.76 7.14 -37.76
N ALA A 169 35.27 7.95 -38.71
CA ALA A 169 35.89 8.14 -40.01
C ALA A 169 37.30 8.72 -39.89
N GLN A 170 37.50 9.74 -39.04
CA GLN A 170 38.82 10.31 -38.75
C GLN A 170 39.78 9.29 -38.13
N LYS A 171 39.28 8.35 -37.30
CA LYS A 171 40.08 7.29 -36.71
C LYS A 171 40.54 6.24 -37.74
N ILE A 172 39.65 5.82 -38.64
CA ILE A 172 39.91 4.72 -39.59
C ILE A 172 40.36 5.19 -40.98
N GLN A 173 40.49 6.49 -41.24
CA GLN A 173 40.81 7.06 -42.56
C GLN A 173 42.09 6.50 -43.21
N SER A 174 43.08 6.05 -42.42
CA SER A 174 44.31 5.44 -42.95
C SER A 174 44.10 4.08 -43.61
N GLU A 175 43.00 3.39 -43.30
CA GLU A 175 42.64 2.08 -43.83
C GLU A 175 41.92 2.13 -45.19
N PHE A 176 41.65 3.35 -45.68
CA PHE A 176 40.89 3.64 -46.89
C PHE A 176 41.66 4.57 -47.83
N GLU A 177 41.48 4.37 -49.13
CA GLU A 177 42.06 5.23 -50.17
C GLU A 177 41.21 6.49 -50.38
N TYR A 178 39.88 6.33 -50.30
CA TYR A 178 38.90 7.40 -50.42
C TYR A 178 37.96 7.42 -49.21
N VAL A 179 37.75 8.59 -48.61
CA VAL A 179 36.76 8.83 -47.55
C VAL A 179 35.84 9.96 -47.99
N ILE A 180 34.53 9.71 -48.04
CA ILE A 180 33.53 10.66 -48.54
C ILE A 180 32.39 10.79 -47.55
N TRP A 181 32.05 12.03 -47.17
CA TRP A 181 30.91 12.34 -46.31
C TRP A 181 29.88 13.21 -47.04
N ARG A 182 28.59 12.86 -46.94
CA ARG A 182 27.47 13.62 -47.53
C ARG A 182 26.27 13.69 -46.58
N SER A 183 25.65 14.87 -46.54
CA SER A 183 24.42 15.16 -45.81
C SER A 183 23.19 14.84 -46.68
N LEU A 184 22.28 14.00 -46.18
CA LEU A 184 20.97 13.77 -46.80
C LEU A 184 19.87 14.67 -46.23
N ARG A 185 20.21 15.64 -45.36
CA ARG A 185 19.25 16.45 -44.58
C ARG A 185 18.19 17.13 -45.45
N ASN A 186 18.56 17.61 -46.64
CA ASN A 186 17.69 18.29 -47.59
C ASN A 186 17.05 17.37 -48.64
N ALA A 187 17.11 16.05 -48.45
CA ALA A 187 16.68 15.02 -49.40
C ALA A 187 17.19 15.24 -50.85
N PRO A 188 18.53 15.29 -51.07
CA PRO A 188 19.10 15.41 -52.43
C PRO A 188 18.77 14.18 -53.31
N PRO A 189 18.53 14.36 -54.62
CA PRO A 189 18.26 13.25 -55.53
C PRO A 189 19.52 12.40 -55.74
N LEU A 190 19.35 11.07 -55.76
CA LEU A 190 20.48 10.13 -55.77
C LEU A 190 21.43 10.32 -56.97
N SER A 191 20.92 10.74 -58.13
CA SER A 191 21.71 10.95 -59.35
C SER A 191 22.79 12.03 -59.22
N GLU A 192 22.56 13.04 -58.37
CA GLU A 192 23.53 14.12 -58.13
C GLU A 192 24.67 13.61 -57.24
N ILE A 193 24.34 12.99 -56.11
CA ILE A 193 25.33 12.39 -55.21
C ILE A 193 26.14 11.28 -55.89
N LEU A 194 25.52 10.42 -56.70
CA LEU A 194 26.27 9.39 -57.44
C LEU A 194 27.23 10.01 -58.46
N ALA A 195 26.83 11.09 -59.15
CA ALA A 195 27.72 11.77 -60.08
C ALA A 195 28.94 12.39 -59.38
N GLU A 196 28.73 13.07 -58.25
CA GLU A 196 29.81 13.61 -57.42
C GLU A 196 30.77 12.53 -56.93
N ILE A 197 30.24 11.45 -56.35
CA ILE A 197 31.05 10.34 -55.81
C ILE A 197 31.86 9.67 -56.93
N ILE A 198 31.25 9.38 -58.08
CA ILE A 198 31.94 8.75 -59.22
C ILE A 198 33.03 9.66 -59.78
N GLN A 199 32.80 10.98 -59.83
CA GLN A 199 33.79 11.95 -60.29
C GLN A 199 34.97 12.07 -59.31
N PHE A 200 34.73 12.04 -58.00
CA PHE A 200 35.77 12.06 -56.97
C PHE A 200 36.61 10.77 -56.95
N LEU A 201 35.95 9.60 -57.05
CA LEU A 201 36.61 8.29 -57.10
C LEU A 201 37.42 8.02 -58.40
N SER A 202 37.34 8.91 -59.40
CA SER A 202 38.06 8.77 -60.67
C SER A 202 39.20 9.77 -60.86
N ASP A 203 39.64 10.45 -59.80
CA ASP A 203 40.72 11.45 -59.81
C ASP A 203 40.54 12.51 -60.93
N GLU A 204 39.30 12.97 -61.15
CA GLU A 204 38.89 13.88 -62.23
C GLU A 204 39.19 13.41 -63.68
N GLN A 205 39.51 12.14 -63.90
CA GLN A 205 39.57 11.59 -65.26
C GLN A 205 38.19 11.62 -65.92
N GLN A 206 38.14 11.79 -67.26
CA GLN A 206 36.87 11.86 -68.01
C GLN A 206 36.14 10.50 -68.08
N VAL A 207 35.53 10.10 -66.97
CA VAL A 207 34.57 9.00 -66.92
C VAL A 207 33.27 9.46 -67.55
N ASN A 208 32.73 8.68 -68.49
CA ASN A 208 31.44 8.97 -69.11
C ASN A 208 30.31 8.57 -68.14
N ILE A 209 29.90 9.53 -67.29
CA ILE A 209 28.83 9.35 -66.30
C ILE A 209 27.52 9.07 -67.04
N SER A 210 26.93 7.90 -66.80
CA SER A 210 25.66 7.52 -67.41
C SER A 210 24.51 8.33 -66.83
N SER A 211 23.51 8.69 -67.65
CA SER A 211 22.25 9.33 -67.20
C SER A 211 21.25 8.33 -66.59
N ASP A 212 21.51 7.03 -66.70
CA ASP A 212 20.74 5.95 -66.08
C ASP A 212 21.28 5.62 -64.68
N ILE A 213 20.47 5.84 -63.64
CA ILE A 213 20.79 5.63 -62.23
C ILE A 213 21.23 4.19 -61.96
N HIS A 214 20.65 3.18 -62.62
CA HIS A 214 21.05 1.78 -62.41
C HIS A 214 22.46 1.50 -62.95
N ARG A 215 22.87 2.23 -64.00
CA ARG A 215 24.26 2.18 -64.50
C ARG A 215 25.20 2.96 -63.59
N GLN A 216 24.79 4.12 -63.06
CA GLN A 216 25.58 4.86 -62.06
C GLN A 216 25.87 4.01 -60.82
N ILE A 217 24.86 3.34 -60.25
CA ILE A 217 25.03 2.40 -59.12
C ILE A 217 26.01 1.26 -59.49
N SER A 218 25.96 0.77 -60.74
CA SER A 218 26.85 -0.30 -61.21
C SER A 218 28.29 0.20 -61.39
N GLN A 219 28.49 1.39 -61.95
CA GLN A 219 29.79 2.06 -62.08
C GLN A 219 30.42 2.33 -60.71
N LEU A 220 29.64 2.80 -59.74
CA LEU A 220 30.09 2.98 -58.35
C LEU A 220 30.57 1.66 -57.72
N ILE A 221 29.83 0.56 -57.92
CA ILE A 221 30.22 -0.76 -57.39
C ILE A 221 31.48 -1.32 -58.06
N GLU A 222 31.74 -0.99 -59.33
CA GLU A 222 32.99 -1.32 -60.01
C GLU A 222 34.16 -0.53 -59.41
N LEU A 223 34.03 0.80 -59.25
CA LEU A 223 35.04 1.64 -58.59
C LEU A 223 35.33 1.20 -57.15
N MET A 224 34.29 0.86 -56.37
CA MET A 224 34.40 0.36 -54.98
C MET A 224 34.99 -1.06 -54.86
N ARG A 225 35.20 -1.77 -55.98
CA ARG A 225 35.99 -3.02 -56.05
C ARG A 225 37.46 -2.78 -56.38
N GLU A 226 37.74 -1.76 -57.19
CA GLU A 226 39.09 -1.39 -57.60
C GLU A 226 39.83 -0.63 -56.50
N SER A 227 39.10 0.22 -55.77
CA SER A 227 39.60 1.04 -54.66
C SER A 227 38.84 0.77 -53.35
N ARG A 228 39.51 0.96 -52.21
CA ARG A 228 38.88 0.77 -50.88
C ARG A 228 38.34 2.09 -50.34
N CYS A 229 37.02 2.25 -50.40
CA CYS A 229 36.30 3.49 -50.09
C CYS A 229 35.47 3.40 -48.80
N LEU A 230 35.40 4.49 -48.04
CA LEU A 230 34.43 4.71 -46.97
C LEU A 230 33.46 5.83 -47.38
N VAL A 231 32.20 5.49 -47.60
CA VAL A 231 31.15 6.46 -47.93
C VAL A 231 30.22 6.63 -46.73
N ILE A 232 29.90 7.87 -46.36
CA ILE A 232 29.09 8.21 -45.19
C ILE A 232 27.90 9.06 -45.61
N PHE A 233 26.69 8.57 -45.36
CA PHE A 233 25.44 9.30 -45.56
C PHE A 233 24.81 9.64 -44.22
N ASP A 234 24.73 10.94 -43.91
CA ASP A 234 24.17 11.45 -42.65
C ASP A 234 22.70 11.89 -42.80
N ASN A 235 21.88 11.69 -41.76
CA ASN A 235 20.45 12.05 -41.71
C ASN A 235 19.58 11.40 -42.80
N ALA A 236 19.73 10.09 -43.02
CA ALA A 236 18.93 9.35 -44.00
C ALA A 236 17.42 9.27 -43.67
N GLU A 237 16.96 9.70 -42.49
CA GLU A 237 15.53 9.85 -42.21
C GLU A 237 14.81 10.87 -43.11
N SER A 238 15.55 11.80 -43.74
CA SER A 238 14.98 12.84 -44.61
C SER A 238 14.43 12.32 -45.93
N ILE A 239 14.89 11.15 -46.40
CA ILE A 239 14.45 10.51 -47.65
C ILE A 239 13.36 9.43 -47.42
N LEU A 240 12.87 9.28 -46.18
CA LEU A 240 11.86 8.30 -45.78
C LEU A 240 10.48 8.94 -45.61
N GLN A 241 9.44 8.19 -45.99
CA GLN A 241 8.05 8.62 -46.00
C GLN A 241 7.46 8.75 -44.59
N GLU A 242 6.69 9.82 -44.35
CA GLU A 242 5.94 10.05 -43.12
C GLU A 242 4.66 9.20 -43.05
N GLY A 243 4.30 8.68 -41.86
CA GLY A 243 3.04 7.95 -41.60
C GLY A 243 3.19 6.44 -41.36
N ASP A 244 2.11 5.67 -41.60
CA ASP A 244 1.89 4.27 -41.15
C ASP A 244 2.93 3.21 -41.58
N ARG A 245 3.83 3.50 -42.54
CA ARG A 245 4.67 2.46 -43.19
C ARG A 245 6.16 2.78 -43.13
N VAL A 246 6.70 2.66 -41.91
CA VAL A 246 8.13 2.89 -41.58
C VAL A 246 9.09 2.24 -42.57
N GLY A 247 10.10 3.02 -42.97
CA GLY A 247 11.20 2.57 -43.82
C GLY A 247 10.87 2.50 -45.32
N ARG A 248 9.73 3.06 -45.76
CA ARG A 248 9.51 3.40 -47.17
C ARG A 248 10.21 4.71 -47.51
N TYR A 249 10.65 4.85 -48.75
CA TYR A 249 11.18 6.11 -49.28
C TYR A 249 10.05 7.05 -49.67
N CYS A 250 10.33 8.36 -49.66
CA CYS A 250 9.50 9.34 -50.34
C CYS A 250 9.40 9.03 -51.84
N GLU A 251 8.30 9.44 -52.48
CA GLU A 251 8.08 9.23 -53.92
C GLU A 251 9.23 9.86 -54.74
N GLY A 252 9.93 9.06 -55.54
CA GLY A 252 11.11 9.47 -56.31
C GLY A 252 12.46 9.16 -55.65
N TYR A 253 12.47 8.69 -54.39
CA TYR A 253 13.70 8.38 -53.63
C TYR A 253 13.97 6.87 -53.47
N GLU A 254 13.15 6.00 -54.08
CA GLU A 254 13.25 4.55 -53.98
C GLU A 254 14.60 3.98 -54.47
N HIS A 255 15.30 4.73 -55.34
CA HIS A 255 16.63 4.37 -55.83
C HIS A 255 17.70 4.28 -54.72
N TYR A 256 17.54 4.99 -53.59
CA TYR A 256 18.43 4.84 -52.43
C TYR A 256 18.34 3.43 -51.82
N GLY A 257 17.15 2.84 -51.79
CA GLY A 257 16.97 1.45 -51.36
C GLY A 257 17.67 0.45 -52.28
N GLU A 258 17.57 0.63 -53.60
CA GLU A 258 18.28 -0.22 -54.57
C GLU A 258 19.81 -0.09 -54.42
N LEU A 259 20.35 1.11 -54.15
CA LEU A 259 21.78 1.30 -53.85
C LEU A 259 22.20 0.52 -52.60
N ILE A 260 21.51 0.71 -51.47
CA ILE A 260 21.79 0.04 -50.19
C ILE A 260 21.77 -1.48 -50.37
N LYS A 261 20.75 -1.99 -51.07
CA LYS A 261 20.60 -3.41 -51.35
C LYS A 261 21.76 -3.95 -52.21
N ARG A 262 22.10 -3.26 -53.30
CA ARG A 262 23.19 -3.65 -54.22
C ARG A 262 24.55 -3.68 -53.52
N LEU A 263 24.84 -2.71 -52.65
CA LEU A 263 26.06 -2.69 -51.84
C LEU A 263 26.10 -3.83 -50.81
N GLY A 264 24.98 -4.09 -50.12
CA GLY A 264 24.90 -5.23 -49.20
C GLY A 264 25.17 -6.58 -49.88
N GLU A 265 24.54 -6.83 -51.03
CA GLU A 265 24.62 -8.10 -51.76
C GLU A 265 25.95 -8.28 -52.51
N SER A 266 26.46 -7.24 -53.18
CA SER A 266 27.62 -7.33 -54.08
C SER A 266 28.96 -7.46 -53.34
N ARG A 267 29.96 -8.08 -53.98
CA ARG A 267 31.33 -8.20 -53.42
C ARG A 267 32.14 -6.94 -53.74
N HIS A 268 32.62 -6.27 -52.70
CA HIS A 268 33.59 -5.16 -52.71
C HIS A 268 34.34 -5.13 -51.36
N GLN A 269 35.42 -4.34 -51.26
CA GLN A 269 36.19 -4.13 -50.01
C GLN A 269 35.81 -2.83 -49.27
N SER A 270 35.03 -1.98 -49.94
CA SER A 270 34.54 -0.69 -49.45
C SER A 270 33.37 -0.80 -48.45
N CYS A 271 33.05 0.28 -47.73
CA CYS A 271 31.97 0.35 -46.74
C CYS A 271 31.07 1.58 -46.94
N LEU A 272 29.75 1.40 -46.76
CA LEU A 272 28.75 2.47 -46.63
C LEU A 272 28.30 2.56 -45.16
N LEU A 273 28.55 3.71 -44.53
CA LEU A 273 28.03 4.06 -43.21
C LEU A 273 26.83 4.99 -43.38
N LEU A 274 25.71 4.70 -42.71
CA LEU A 274 24.48 5.47 -42.82
C LEU A 274 23.99 5.86 -41.42
N THR A 275 23.80 7.15 -41.14
CA THR A 275 23.12 7.59 -39.92
C THR A 275 21.63 7.82 -40.21
N SER A 276 20.76 7.39 -39.29
CA SER A 276 19.33 7.61 -39.40
C SER A 276 18.63 7.59 -38.04
N ARG A 277 17.46 8.22 -37.92
CA ARG A 277 16.52 7.97 -36.80
C ARG A 277 15.72 6.69 -36.99
N GLU A 278 15.44 6.34 -38.25
CA GLU A 278 14.58 5.23 -38.64
C GLU A 278 15.36 4.18 -39.44
N LYS A 279 15.19 2.88 -39.14
CA LYS A 279 15.88 1.80 -39.88
C LYS A 279 15.29 1.65 -41.30
N PRO A 280 16.07 1.85 -42.39
CA PRO A 280 15.59 1.63 -43.75
C PRO A 280 15.23 0.16 -44.00
N ARG A 281 14.25 -0.08 -44.87
CA ARG A 281 13.67 -1.40 -45.11
C ARG A 281 14.70 -2.44 -45.60
N GLU A 282 15.61 -2.04 -46.48
CA GLU A 282 16.60 -2.94 -47.08
C GLU A 282 17.66 -3.36 -46.05
N ILE A 283 18.03 -2.47 -45.14
CA ILE A 283 18.93 -2.79 -44.02
C ILE A 283 18.25 -3.79 -43.08
N ALA A 284 16.98 -3.56 -42.72
CA ALA A 284 16.21 -4.49 -41.90
C ALA A 284 16.03 -5.90 -42.54
N ALA A 285 16.11 -6.00 -43.87
CA ALA A 285 16.01 -7.27 -44.59
C ALA A 285 17.36 -8.02 -44.75
N LEU A 286 18.49 -7.29 -44.71
CA LEU A 286 19.84 -7.84 -44.96
C LEU A 286 20.68 -7.99 -43.68
N GLU A 287 20.26 -7.39 -42.56
CA GLU A 287 21.00 -7.37 -41.30
C GLU A 287 21.17 -8.75 -40.65
N GLY A 288 22.36 -9.02 -40.09
CA GLY A 288 22.58 -10.18 -39.23
C GLY A 288 23.94 -10.22 -38.54
N LYS A 289 24.02 -10.89 -37.39
CA LYS A 289 25.23 -10.93 -36.53
C LYS A 289 26.51 -11.46 -37.20
N ILE A 290 26.37 -12.25 -38.27
CA ILE A 290 27.48 -12.83 -39.05
C ILE A 290 27.45 -12.30 -40.51
N LEU A 291 26.50 -11.39 -40.82
CA LEU A 291 26.34 -10.82 -42.15
C LEU A 291 27.14 -9.52 -42.29
N ASN A 292 27.35 -9.13 -43.56
CA ASN A 292 28.11 -7.94 -43.93
C ASN A 292 27.26 -6.65 -43.88
N VAL A 293 25.98 -6.77 -43.51
CA VAL A 293 25.08 -5.65 -43.24
C VAL A 293 24.74 -5.69 -41.76
N ARG A 294 24.95 -4.57 -41.05
CA ARG A 294 24.71 -4.46 -39.60
C ARG A 294 24.08 -3.12 -39.24
N ALA A 295 23.39 -3.09 -38.12
CA ALA A 295 22.93 -1.86 -37.50
C ALA A 295 23.42 -1.79 -36.04
N LEU A 296 23.87 -0.62 -35.62
CA LEU A 296 24.18 -0.30 -34.23
C LEU A 296 23.16 0.73 -33.73
N GLN A 297 22.49 0.40 -32.62
CA GLN A 297 21.56 1.30 -31.95
C GLN A 297 22.32 2.04 -30.84
N LEU A 298 22.35 3.37 -30.89
CA LEU A 298 22.95 4.21 -29.86
C LEU A 298 21.93 4.49 -28.74
N THR A 299 22.35 4.21 -27.51
CA THR A 299 21.69 4.59 -26.25
C THR A 299 22.21 5.95 -25.75
N GLY A 300 21.83 6.40 -24.55
CA GLY A 300 22.49 7.52 -23.87
C GLY A 300 24.00 7.33 -23.67
N LEU A 301 24.71 8.43 -23.37
CA LEU A 301 26.07 8.39 -22.83
C LEU A 301 26.07 7.88 -21.38
N GLU A 302 27.20 7.33 -20.94
CA GLU A 302 27.41 6.93 -19.54
C GLU A 302 27.56 8.17 -18.63
N THR A 303 27.41 7.96 -17.32
CA THR A 303 27.39 9.05 -16.32
C THR A 303 28.68 9.86 -16.30
N GLU A 304 29.84 9.21 -16.46
CA GLU A 304 31.15 9.85 -16.48
C GLU A 304 31.34 10.73 -17.72
N ASP A 305 30.92 10.24 -18.89
CA ASP A 305 30.96 10.98 -20.16
C ASP A 305 30.03 12.20 -20.14
N CYS A 306 28.84 12.05 -19.55
CA CYS A 306 27.92 13.16 -19.35
C CYS A 306 28.51 14.22 -18.41
N GLN A 307 29.15 13.82 -17.31
CA GLN A 307 29.84 14.75 -16.40
C GLN A 307 30.94 15.52 -17.12
N ALA A 308 31.76 14.86 -17.96
CA ALA A 308 32.79 15.54 -18.75
C ALA A 308 32.20 16.58 -19.72
N LEU A 309 31.10 16.24 -20.41
CA LEU A 309 30.38 17.16 -21.31
C LEU A 309 29.85 18.39 -20.58
N ILE A 310 29.38 18.24 -19.34
CA ILE A 310 28.86 19.35 -18.53
C ILE A 310 30.00 20.17 -17.88
N GLN A 311 31.06 19.53 -17.40
CA GLN A 311 32.23 20.21 -16.84
C GLN A 311 32.92 21.10 -17.89
N ALA A 312 32.90 20.71 -19.16
CA ALA A 312 33.36 21.54 -20.28
C ALA A 312 32.58 22.87 -20.45
N LYS A 313 31.43 23.01 -19.79
CA LYS A 313 30.62 24.24 -19.69
C LYS A 313 30.81 25.02 -18.38
N GLY A 314 31.59 24.52 -17.41
CA GLY A 314 31.97 25.25 -16.19
C GLY A 314 31.00 25.17 -15.01
N ILE A 315 29.95 24.33 -15.09
CA ILE A 315 28.93 24.19 -14.04
C ILE A 315 29.42 23.27 -12.92
N LEU A 316 29.22 23.69 -11.67
CA LEU A 316 29.59 22.94 -10.47
C LEU A 316 28.33 22.41 -9.76
N ALA A 317 28.24 21.10 -9.58
CA ALA A 317 27.14 20.44 -8.86
C ALA A 317 27.63 19.20 -8.10
N SER A 318 26.82 18.73 -7.15
CA SER A 318 27.11 17.52 -6.38
C SER A 318 26.91 16.24 -7.20
N PRO A 319 27.54 15.10 -6.82
CA PRO A 319 27.37 13.81 -7.50
C PRO A 319 25.91 13.35 -7.60
N GLU A 320 25.10 13.63 -6.59
CA GLU A 320 23.68 13.27 -6.52
C GLU A 320 22.85 14.09 -7.51
N GLN A 321 23.11 15.39 -7.63
CA GLN A 321 22.49 16.27 -8.62
C GLN A 321 22.89 15.89 -10.05
N TRP A 322 24.15 15.48 -10.27
CA TRP A 322 24.58 14.91 -11.56
C TRP A 322 23.78 13.66 -11.92
N HIS A 323 23.63 12.73 -10.97
CA HIS A 323 22.92 11.49 -11.21
C HIS A 323 21.46 11.75 -11.59
N GLN A 324 20.74 12.58 -10.81
CA GLN A 324 19.34 12.95 -11.09
C GLN A 324 19.15 13.60 -12.46
N LEU A 325 20.06 14.50 -12.86
CA LEU A 325 19.96 15.18 -14.16
C LEU A 325 20.28 14.22 -15.31
N ILE A 326 21.31 13.38 -15.20
CA ILE A 326 21.70 12.43 -16.24
C ILE A 326 20.65 11.32 -16.41
N GLU A 327 20.10 10.80 -15.31
CA GLU A 327 19.00 9.83 -15.29
C GLU A 327 17.76 10.39 -15.98
N ARG A 328 17.35 11.62 -15.63
CA ARG A 328 16.14 12.26 -16.17
C ARG A 328 16.23 12.55 -17.68
N TYR A 329 17.43 12.82 -18.20
CA TYR A 329 17.65 13.04 -19.63
C TYR A 329 18.24 11.82 -20.37
N ALA A 330 18.28 10.65 -19.71
CA ALA A 330 18.76 9.37 -20.23
C ALA A 330 20.09 9.49 -21.03
N GLY A 331 21.02 10.31 -20.54
CA GLY A 331 22.32 10.54 -21.18
C GLY A 331 22.28 11.13 -22.60
N ASN A 332 21.20 11.80 -23.03
CA ASN A 332 21.12 12.41 -24.37
C ASN A 332 22.06 13.65 -24.47
N PRO A 333 23.12 13.63 -25.32
CA PRO A 333 24.13 14.69 -25.34
C PRO A 333 23.57 16.06 -25.73
N LEU A 334 22.64 16.11 -26.68
CA LEU A 334 22.04 17.38 -27.13
C LEU A 334 21.15 17.97 -26.04
N ALA A 335 20.31 17.15 -25.39
CA ALA A 335 19.48 17.59 -24.29
C ALA A 335 20.34 18.17 -23.16
N ILE A 336 21.34 17.42 -22.70
CA ILE A 336 22.27 17.85 -21.65
C ILE A 336 22.97 19.16 -22.05
N LYS A 337 23.40 19.31 -23.30
CA LYS A 337 24.01 20.56 -23.79
C LYS A 337 23.06 21.77 -23.73
N ILE A 338 21.79 21.60 -24.08
CA ILE A 338 20.76 22.66 -24.00
C ILE A 338 20.49 23.02 -22.53
N ILE A 339 20.34 22.03 -21.66
CA ILE A 339 20.04 22.22 -20.24
C ILE A 339 21.19 22.91 -19.52
N THR A 340 22.43 22.52 -19.80
CA THR A 340 23.60 23.19 -19.20
C THR A 340 23.66 24.65 -19.57
N THR A 341 23.43 25.02 -20.84
CA THR A 341 23.28 26.45 -21.20
C THR A 341 22.12 27.11 -20.47
N THR A 342 20.95 26.47 -20.33
CA THR A 342 19.83 27.06 -19.58
C THR A 342 20.15 27.25 -18.09
N ILE A 343 20.86 26.32 -17.45
CA ILE A 343 21.26 26.44 -16.03
C ILE A 343 22.26 27.58 -15.85
N ASP A 344 23.20 27.75 -16.77
CA ASP A 344 24.19 28.83 -16.76
C ASP A 344 23.50 30.20 -17.01
N ASP A 345 22.71 30.30 -18.08
CA ASP A 345 22.07 31.54 -18.54
C ASP A 345 20.90 32.02 -17.65
N VAL A 346 20.09 31.10 -17.09
CA VAL A 346 18.84 31.42 -16.37
C VAL A 346 18.99 31.26 -14.85
N PHE A 347 19.70 30.23 -14.39
CA PHE A 347 19.85 29.89 -12.97
C PHE A 347 21.24 30.25 -12.41
N GLY A 348 22.08 30.96 -13.18
CA GLY A 348 23.41 31.40 -12.75
C GLY A 348 24.34 30.26 -12.32
N GLY A 349 24.20 29.08 -12.94
CA GLY A 349 24.94 27.87 -12.62
C GLY A 349 24.37 27.02 -11.48
N GLN A 350 23.26 27.41 -10.84
CA GLN A 350 22.71 26.72 -9.67
C GLN A 350 21.81 25.53 -10.05
N VAL A 351 22.39 24.33 -10.09
CA VAL A 351 21.65 23.07 -10.38
C VAL A 351 20.59 22.73 -9.33
N ALA A 352 20.74 23.19 -8.08
CA ALA A 352 19.78 22.92 -7.00
C ALA A 352 18.41 23.58 -7.26
N GLU A 353 18.39 24.89 -7.54
CA GLU A 353 17.18 25.66 -7.82
C GLU A 353 16.47 25.16 -9.08
N PHE A 354 17.24 24.80 -10.10
CA PHE A 354 16.76 24.16 -11.32
C PHE A 354 16.03 22.82 -11.05
N LEU A 355 16.64 21.95 -10.23
CA LEU A 355 16.03 20.66 -9.87
C LEU A 355 14.79 20.84 -8.97
N GLU A 356 14.79 21.83 -8.07
CA GLU A 356 13.64 22.13 -7.21
C GLU A 356 12.43 22.61 -8.03
N GLN A 357 12.64 23.50 -9.02
CA GLN A 357 11.54 23.89 -9.92
C GLN A 357 11.04 22.72 -10.79
N ILE A 358 11.93 21.83 -11.23
CA ILE A 358 11.53 20.63 -12.02
C ILE A 358 10.82 19.58 -11.15
N GLN A 359 11.05 19.54 -9.84
CA GLN A 359 10.25 18.72 -8.93
C GLN A 359 8.82 19.24 -8.76
N GLN A 360 8.58 20.53 -9.05
CA GLN A 360 7.26 21.15 -9.00
C GLN A 360 6.49 21.10 -10.34
N GLY A 361 7.13 20.70 -11.46
CA GLY A 361 6.43 20.56 -12.75
C GLY A 361 7.27 20.02 -13.92
N THR A 362 6.59 19.61 -14.99
CA THR A 362 7.21 19.12 -16.25
C THR A 362 7.81 20.27 -17.05
N ALA A 363 9.08 20.62 -16.82
CA ALA A 363 9.80 21.60 -17.64
C ALA A 363 10.61 20.92 -18.76
N ILE A 364 10.11 20.99 -20.00
CA ILE A 364 10.85 20.62 -21.21
C ILE A 364 11.12 21.87 -22.04
N PHE A 365 12.40 22.12 -22.33
CA PHE A 365 12.85 23.34 -23.00
C PHE A 365 12.61 23.31 -24.51
N GLY A 366 12.41 24.49 -25.11
CA GLY A 366 11.92 24.69 -26.49
C GLY A 366 12.60 23.81 -27.54
N ASP A 367 13.93 23.82 -27.62
CA ASP A 367 14.68 23.05 -28.63
C ASP A 367 14.45 21.51 -28.53
N ILE A 368 14.16 21.00 -27.34
CA ILE A 368 13.80 19.59 -27.12
C ILE A 368 12.31 19.36 -27.46
N ARG A 369 11.45 20.32 -27.11
CA ARG A 369 10.02 20.33 -27.43
C ARG A 369 9.81 20.26 -28.94
N ASP A 370 10.43 21.16 -29.70
CA ASP A 370 10.33 21.25 -31.16
C ASP A 370 10.82 19.96 -31.85
N LEU A 371 11.90 19.36 -31.34
CA LEU A 371 12.44 18.09 -31.84
C LEU A 371 11.46 16.93 -31.61
N LEU A 372 10.80 16.88 -30.45
CA LEU A 372 9.78 15.86 -30.15
C LEU A 372 8.48 16.09 -30.92
N GLU A 373 8.04 17.34 -31.05
CA GLU A 373 6.83 17.73 -31.80
C GLU A 373 6.95 17.33 -33.28
N GLN A 374 8.11 17.55 -33.91
CA GLN A 374 8.41 17.06 -35.27
C GLN A 374 8.39 15.52 -35.39
N GLN A 375 8.80 14.78 -34.35
CA GLN A 375 8.76 13.31 -34.40
C GLN A 375 7.33 12.78 -34.16
N LEU A 376 6.56 13.42 -33.30
CA LEU A 376 5.19 13.01 -32.95
C LEU A 376 4.18 13.35 -34.05
N GLY A 377 4.38 14.47 -34.78
CA GLY A 377 3.56 14.81 -35.94
C GLY A 377 3.62 13.81 -37.10
N ARG A 378 4.58 12.86 -37.08
CA ARG A 378 4.73 11.76 -38.04
C ARG A 378 4.06 10.45 -37.61
N LEU A 379 3.44 10.40 -36.42
CA LEU A 379 2.80 9.20 -35.88
C LEU A 379 1.35 9.03 -36.37
N SER A 380 0.89 7.79 -36.42
CA SER A 380 -0.54 7.47 -36.59
C SER A 380 -1.33 7.66 -35.30
N GLU A 381 -2.67 7.74 -35.38
CA GLU A 381 -3.51 7.86 -34.18
C GLU A 381 -3.33 6.71 -33.19
N LEU A 382 -3.09 5.49 -33.69
CA LEU A 382 -2.86 4.30 -32.86
C LEU A 382 -1.46 4.32 -32.23
N GLU A 383 -0.44 4.76 -32.97
CA GLU A 383 0.90 4.97 -32.43
C GLU A 383 0.88 6.03 -31.32
N LEU A 384 0.15 7.13 -31.52
CA LEU A 384 -0.01 8.20 -30.53
C LEU A 384 -0.81 7.73 -29.30
N GLU A 385 -1.88 6.93 -29.48
CA GLU A 385 -2.63 6.34 -28.37
C GLU A 385 -1.76 5.38 -27.53
N ILE A 386 -0.95 4.55 -28.17
CA ILE A 386 0.04 3.69 -27.50
C ILE A 386 1.05 4.55 -26.72
N MET A 387 1.49 5.68 -27.28
CA MET A 387 2.42 6.58 -26.60
C MET A 387 1.79 7.23 -25.34
N TYR A 388 0.53 7.66 -25.38
CA TYR A 388 -0.15 8.13 -24.17
C TYR A 388 -0.31 7.02 -23.12
N TRP A 389 -0.69 5.80 -23.51
CA TRP A 389 -0.84 4.70 -22.55
C TRP A 389 0.47 4.22 -21.92
N LEU A 390 1.57 4.21 -22.67
CA LEU A 390 2.90 3.93 -22.11
C LEU A 390 3.32 5.02 -21.10
N ALA A 391 2.97 6.28 -21.36
CA ALA A 391 3.27 7.38 -20.44
C ALA A 391 2.41 7.33 -19.15
N ILE A 392 1.12 7.02 -19.26
CA ILE A 392 0.20 6.87 -18.12
C ILE A 392 0.60 5.70 -17.22
N ASN A 393 1.04 4.57 -17.80
CA ASN A 393 1.40 3.37 -17.02
C ASN A 393 2.72 3.52 -16.24
N ARG A 394 3.65 4.37 -16.67
CA ARG A 394 4.97 4.67 -16.06
C ARG A 394 5.96 3.51 -15.86
N GLU A 395 5.52 2.25 -15.87
CA GLU A 395 6.36 1.04 -15.84
C GLU A 395 6.41 0.36 -17.23
N PRO A 396 7.36 -0.57 -17.47
CA PRO A 396 7.34 -1.38 -18.70
C PRO A 396 6.08 -2.25 -18.80
N VAL A 397 5.28 -2.02 -19.85
CA VAL A 397 3.96 -2.64 -20.04
C VAL A 397 4.04 -3.82 -21.01
N SER A 398 3.37 -4.94 -20.71
CA SER A 398 3.23 -6.05 -21.65
C SER A 398 2.21 -5.74 -22.75
N LEU A 399 2.31 -6.43 -23.90
CA LEU A 399 1.31 -6.33 -24.98
C LEU A 399 -0.11 -6.72 -24.51
N LEU A 400 -0.23 -7.58 -23.50
CA LEU A 400 -1.53 -8.00 -22.97
C LEU A 400 -2.18 -6.86 -22.18
N GLU A 401 -1.44 -6.25 -21.27
CA GLU A 401 -1.92 -5.14 -20.42
C GLU A 401 -2.25 -3.90 -21.27
N LEU A 402 -1.37 -3.54 -22.21
CA LEU A 402 -1.62 -2.44 -23.14
C LEU A 402 -2.91 -2.64 -23.93
N ARG A 403 -3.21 -3.86 -24.38
CA ARG A 403 -4.47 -4.20 -25.07
C ARG A 403 -5.70 -4.26 -24.15
N THR A 404 -5.53 -4.33 -22.83
CA THR A 404 -6.66 -4.16 -21.89
C THR A 404 -6.97 -2.70 -21.60
N ASP A 405 -5.98 -1.81 -21.74
CA ASP A 405 -6.13 -0.37 -21.54
C ASP A 405 -6.77 0.33 -22.75
N LEU A 406 -6.36 -0.02 -23.97
CA LEU A 406 -6.88 0.50 -25.24
C LEU A 406 -8.40 0.28 -25.40
N LEU A 407 -9.15 1.33 -25.75
CA LEU A 407 -10.58 1.22 -26.08
C LEU A 407 -10.81 0.82 -27.54
N SER A 408 -9.95 1.26 -28.45
CA SER A 408 -10.05 0.91 -29.87
C SER A 408 -9.92 -0.61 -30.06
N VAL A 409 -10.74 -1.18 -30.95
CA VAL A 409 -10.70 -2.62 -31.28
C VAL A 409 -9.49 -2.91 -32.19
N VAL A 410 -8.29 -2.96 -31.59
CA VAL A 410 -7.04 -3.21 -32.32
C VAL A 410 -6.80 -4.72 -32.48
N SER A 411 -6.55 -5.16 -33.71
CA SER A 411 -6.10 -6.54 -33.93
C SER A 411 -4.73 -6.77 -33.28
N PRO A 412 -4.39 -8.01 -32.87
CA PRO A 412 -3.08 -8.29 -32.30
C PRO A 412 -1.93 -7.89 -33.25
N THR A 413 -2.17 -7.97 -34.57
CA THR A 413 -1.21 -7.64 -35.61
C THR A 413 -0.93 -6.13 -35.67
N GLU A 414 -1.96 -5.29 -35.75
CA GLU A 414 -1.81 -3.82 -35.84
C GLU A 414 -1.12 -3.24 -34.59
N ALA A 415 -1.42 -3.77 -33.40
CA ALA A 415 -0.75 -3.38 -32.17
C ALA A 415 0.74 -3.74 -32.18
N ILE A 416 1.11 -4.92 -32.71
CA ILE A 416 2.51 -5.33 -32.85
C ILE A 416 3.21 -4.49 -33.91
N GLU A 417 2.58 -4.22 -35.06
CA GLU A 417 3.14 -3.38 -36.13
C GLU A 417 3.40 -1.95 -35.65
N SER A 418 2.47 -1.37 -34.86
CA SER A 418 2.62 -0.04 -34.25
C SER A 418 3.74 0.00 -33.21
N LEU A 419 3.85 -1.00 -32.32
CA LEU A 419 4.96 -1.10 -31.38
C LEU A 419 6.31 -1.33 -32.08
N GLU A 420 6.34 -2.13 -33.15
CA GLU A 420 7.55 -2.30 -33.95
C GLU A 420 7.94 -1.00 -34.66
N SER A 421 6.97 -0.24 -35.18
CA SER A 421 7.17 1.09 -35.78
C SER A 421 7.77 2.07 -34.78
N LEU A 422 7.13 2.28 -33.62
CA LEU A 422 7.60 3.16 -32.55
C LEU A 422 9.02 2.79 -32.10
N ARG A 423 9.34 1.49 -32.01
CA ARG A 423 10.70 1.01 -31.71
C ARG A 423 11.69 1.29 -32.84
N ARG A 424 11.30 1.14 -34.12
CA ARG A 424 12.14 1.47 -35.28
C ARG A 424 12.42 2.97 -35.39
N ARG A 425 11.51 3.82 -34.91
CA ARG A 425 11.67 5.28 -34.74
C ARG A 425 12.46 5.67 -33.48
N SER A 426 12.89 4.69 -32.67
CA SER A 426 13.61 4.89 -31.39
C SER A 426 12.82 5.69 -30.33
N LEU A 427 11.48 5.71 -30.38
CA LEU A 427 10.63 6.42 -29.42
C LEU A 427 10.25 5.58 -28.19
N ILE A 428 10.30 4.26 -28.32
CA ILE A 428 10.05 3.30 -27.24
C ILE A 428 11.17 2.27 -27.13
N GLU A 429 11.36 1.78 -25.92
CA GLU A 429 12.35 0.76 -25.58
C GLU A 429 11.66 -0.56 -25.24
N LYS A 430 12.37 -1.67 -25.43
CA LYS A 430 11.88 -3.01 -25.07
C LYS A 430 12.81 -3.63 -24.02
N SER A 431 12.31 -3.74 -22.81
CA SER A 431 12.97 -4.45 -21.71
C SER A 431 12.62 -5.95 -21.73
N SER A 432 13.15 -6.69 -20.76
CA SER A 432 12.72 -8.07 -20.47
C SER A 432 11.29 -8.16 -19.91
N HIS A 433 10.74 -7.05 -19.40
CA HIS A 433 9.45 -7.01 -18.71
C HIS A 433 8.32 -6.42 -19.57
N GLY A 434 8.64 -5.56 -20.54
CA GLY A 434 7.64 -4.92 -21.39
C GLY A 434 8.21 -3.84 -22.32
N PHE A 435 7.31 -3.04 -22.89
CA PHE A 435 7.64 -1.83 -23.64
C PHE A 435 7.55 -0.62 -22.71
N THR A 436 8.44 0.37 -22.87
CA THR A 436 8.43 1.62 -22.10
C THR A 436 8.94 2.79 -22.95
N GLN A 437 8.87 4.00 -22.42
CA GLN A 437 9.40 5.21 -23.05
C GLN A 437 10.65 5.69 -22.32
N GLN A 438 11.49 6.43 -23.04
CA GLN A 438 12.56 7.18 -22.40
C GLN A 438 11.96 8.30 -21.53
N PRO A 439 12.53 8.62 -20.35
CA PRO A 439 11.94 9.58 -19.41
C PRO A 439 11.58 10.94 -20.03
N VAL A 440 12.45 11.50 -20.89
CA VAL A 440 12.20 12.78 -21.59
C VAL A 440 10.93 12.73 -22.44
N VAL A 441 10.72 11.63 -23.16
CA VAL A 441 9.53 11.43 -24.01
C VAL A 441 8.29 11.22 -23.16
N MET A 442 8.40 10.45 -22.08
CA MET A 442 7.32 10.21 -21.12
C MET A 442 6.79 11.50 -20.50
N GLU A 443 7.70 12.36 -20.02
CA GLU A 443 7.35 13.64 -19.41
C GLU A 443 6.71 14.61 -20.43
N TYR A 444 7.18 14.60 -21.69
CA TYR A 444 6.57 15.36 -22.79
C TYR A 444 5.14 14.88 -23.09
N MET A 445 4.95 13.55 -23.20
CA MET A 445 3.63 12.97 -23.45
C MET A 445 2.66 13.31 -22.33
N ILE A 446 3.10 13.35 -21.07
CA ILE A 446 2.28 13.77 -19.93
C ILE A 446 1.95 15.26 -19.97
N GLU A 447 2.90 16.14 -20.32
CA GLU A 447 2.64 17.59 -20.46
C GLU A 447 1.55 17.86 -21.52
N GLN A 448 1.68 17.26 -22.71
CA GLN A 448 0.67 17.39 -23.77
C GLN A 448 -0.68 16.77 -23.36
N PHE A 449 -0.66 15.63 -22.67
CA PHE A 449 -1.88 14.99 -22.17
C PHE A 449 -2.65 15.90 -21.21
N ILE A 450 -1.95 16.54 -20.25
CA ILE A 450 -2.55 17.50 -19.31
C ILE A 450 -3.10 18.72 -20.04
N GLU A 451 -2.37 19.28 -21.00
CA GLU A 451 -2.82 20.44 -21.79
C GLU A 451 -4.09 20.11 -22.59
N HIS A 452 -4.11 18.97 -23.30
CA HIS A 452 -5.28 18.56 -24.08
C HIS A 452 -6.50 18.26 -23.20
N ILE A 453 -6.34 17.56 -22.07
CA ILE A 453 -7.44 17.29 -21.12
C ILE A 453 -7.95 18.61 -20.50
N PHE A 454 -7.07 19.55 -20.17
CA PHE A 454 -7.48 20.87 -19.65
C PHE A 454 -8.26 21.69 -20.69
N LEU A 455 -7.80 21.72 -21.94
CA LEU A 455 -8.51 22.37 -23.05
C LEU A 455 -9.85 21.68 -23.34
N GLU A 456 -9.92 20.36 -23.22
CA GLU A 456 -11.13 19.57 -23.37
C GLU A 456 -12.18 19.88 -22.29
N ILE A 457 -11.80 19.91 -21.01
CA ILE A 457 -12.67 20.32 -19.89
C ILE A 457 -13.14 21.78 -20.07
N LYS A 458 -12.25 22.67 -20.52
CA LYS A 458 -12.57 24.08 -20.81
C LYS A 458 -13.59 24.23 -21.95
N ALA A 459 -13.48 23.41 -23.00
CA ALA A 459 -14.37 23.38 -24.15
C ALA A 459 -15.62 22.50 -23.96
N GLU A 460 -15.74 21.81 -22.82
CA GLU A 460 -16.79 20.84 -22.51
C GLU A 460 -16.89 19.69 -23.52
N ASN A 461 -15.74 19.20 -23.97
CA ASN A 461 -15.63 17.97 -24.77
C ASN A 461 -15.24 16.79 -23.84
N ILE A 462 -15.31 15.55 -24.35
CA ILE A 462 -15.14 14.31 -23.56
C ILE A 462 -14.37 13.20 -24.30
N VAL A 463 -13.82 13.45 -25.49
CA VAL A 463 -13.16 12.43 -26.32
C VAL A 463 -11.91 11.86 -25.64
N MET A 464 -10.99 12.72 -25.19
CA MET A 464 -9.74 12.29 -24.57
C MET A 464 -9.96 11.83 -23.13
N LEU A 465 -10.83 12.51 -22.39
CA LEU A 465 -11.26 12.16 -21.03
C LEU A 465 -11.95 10.80 -20.98
N ASN A 466 -12.61 10.36 -22.07
CA ASN A 466 -13.17 9.02 -22.16
C ASN A 466 -12.15 7.96 -22.62
N ARG A 467 -11.20 8.31 -23.49
CA ARG A 467 -10.24 7.37 -24.10
C ARG A 467 -9.11 6.93 -23.18
N TYR A 468 -8.70 7.76 -22.22
CA TYR A 468 -7.56 7.51 -21.34
C TYR A 468 -7.92 7.61 -19.86
N ALA A 469 -7.26 6.83 -18.99
CA ALA A 469 -7.41 6.95 -17.54
C ALA A 469 -6.42 7.99 -16.97
N LEU A 470 -6.89 8.91 -16.11
CA LEU A 470 -6.01 9.87 -15.41
C LEU A 470 -5.17 9.20 -14.31
N ILE A 471 -5.77 8.21 -13.63
CA ILE A 471 -5.11 7.31 -12.68
C ILE A 471 -5.61 5.89 -12.91
N LYS A 472 -4.79 4.88 -12.61
CA LYS A 472 -5.20 3.46 -12.64
C LYS A 472 -5.49 3.00 -11.21
N SER A 473 -6.76 3.02 -10.80
CA SER A 473 -7.22 2.63 -9.45
C SER A 473 -6.76 1.24 -9.00
N GLN A 474 -6.49 0.32 -9.92
CA GLN A 474 -6.01 -1.05 -9.64
C GLN A 474 -4.48 -1.20 -9.74
N ALA A 475 -3.72 -0.12 -9.98
CA ALA A 475 -2.26 -0.14 -9.94
C ALA A 475 -1.73 -0.24 -8.50
N LYS A 476 -0.45 -0.60 -8.37
CA LYS A 476 0.28 -0.58 -7.10
C LYS A 476 0.32 0.85 -6.55
N ASP A 477 0.32 1.01 -5.22
CA ASP A 477 0.11 2.33 -4.61
C ASP A 477 1.19 3.37 -4.97
N TYR A 478 2.47 2.98 -5.07
CA TYR A 478 3.52 3.90 -5.53
C TYR A 478 3.32 4.39 -6.98
N ILE A 479 2.69 3.58 -7.85
CA ILE A 479 2.34 3.99 -9.23
C ILE A 479 1.18 4.98 -9.18
N ARG A 480 0.17 4.68 -8.36
CA ARG A 480 -1.00 5.54 -8.13
C ARG A 480 -0.58 6.92 -7.59
N GLU A 481 0.28 6.96 -6.57
CA GLU A 481 0.86 8.20 -6.03
C GLU A 481 1.66 8.96 -7.09
N SER A 482 2.47 8.26 -7.89
CA SER A 482 3.24 8.85 -8.99
C SER A 482 2.37 9.43 -10.11
N GLN A 483 1.24 8.77 -10.43
CA GLN A 483 0.22 9.27 -11.35
C GLN A 483 -0.51 10.49 -10.76
N THR A 484 -0.92 10.43 -9.48
CA THR A 484 -1.55 11.55 -8.79
C THR A 484 -0.63 12.77 -8.76
N ARG A 485 0.66 12.59 -8.44
CA ARG A 485 1.64 13.67 -8.36
C ARG A 485 1.90 14.35 -9.71
N VAL A 486 1.95 13.60 -10.81
CA VAL A 486 2.46 14.12 -12.11
C VAL A 486 1.37 14.32 -13.16
N ILE A 487 0.21 13.67 -13.04
CA ILE A 487 -0.95 13.86 -13.93
C ILE A 487 -2.07 14.63 -13.21
N LEU A 488 -2.54 14.10 -12.07
CA LEU A 488 -3.76 14.61 -11.42
C LEU A 488 -3.55 15.98 -10.76
N ASN A 489 -2.48 16.14 -9.96
CA ASN A 489 -2.19 17.38 -9.25
C ASN A 489 -1.94 18.58 -10.19
N PRO A 490 -1.11 18.50 -11.25
CA PRO A 490 -0.90 19.64 -12.15
C PRO A 490 -2.15 20.00 -12.95
N LEU A 491 -2.97 19.00 -13.33
CA LEU A 491 -4.26 19.24 -13.98
C LEU A 491 -5.24 19.94 -13.02
N VAL A 492 -5.35 19.47 -11.79
CA VAL A 492 -6.17 20.08 -10.72
C VAL A 492 -5.73 21.50 -10.43
N GLN A 493 -4.42 21.77 -10.34
CA GLN A 493 -3.88 23.11 -10.15
C GLN A 493 -4.32 24.07 -11.27
N ARG A 494 -4.14 23.68 -12.54
CA ARG A 494 -4.57 24.50 -13.70
C ARG A 494 -6.08 24.75 -13.72
N ILE A 495 -6.88 23.76 -13.33
CA ILE A 495 -8.33 23.90 -13.17
C ILE A 495 -8.65 24.92 -12.06
N SER A 496 -8.02 24.80 -10.88
CA SER A 496 -8.24 25.70 -9.74
C SER A 496 -7.78 27.14 -9.98
N GLU A 497 -6.67 27.34 -10.69
CA GLU A 497 -6.20 28.67 -11.10
C GLU A 497 -7.21 29.37 -12.03
N ARG A 498 -7.87 28.61 -12.90
CA ARG A 498 -8.85 29.11 -13.87
C ARG A 498 -10.25 29.32 -13.29
N TYR A 499 -10.72 28.39 -12.46
CA TYR A 499 -12.09 28.35 -11.91
C TYR A 499 -12.06 28.54 -10.39
N ARG A 500 -12.10 29.80 -9.95
CA ARG A 500 -12.00 30.17 -8.51
C ARG A 500 -13.28 29.89 -7.71
N LEU A 501 -14.43 29.74 -8.37
CA LEU A 501 -15.71 29.48 -7.73
C LEU A 501 -16.07 27.99 -7.89
N ARG A 502 -16.14 27.25 -6.76
CA ARG A 502 -16.42 25.80 -6.75
C ARG A 502 -17.74 25.43 -7.47
N GLY A 503 -18.75 26.30 -7.43
CA GLY A 503 -20.03 26.08 -8.10
C GLY A 503 -19.95 26.04 -9.63
N GLU A 504 -19.17 26.93 -10.26
CA GLU A 504 -18.98 26.94 -11.72
C GLU A 504 -18.35 25.63 -12.23
N LEU A 505 -17.47 25.04 -11.40
CA LEU A 505 -16.81 23.78 -11.72
C LEU A 505 -17.75 22.57 -11.54
N GLN A 506 -18.59 22.59 -10.51
CA GLN A 506 -19.65 21.58 -10.34
C GLN A 506 -20.66 21.60 -11.50
N GLU A 507 -21.14 22.77 -11.93
CA GLU A 507 -22.04 22.89 -13.08
C GLU A 507 -21.40 22.35 -14.37
N LYS A 508 -20.11 22.64 -14.60
CA LYS A 508 -19.36 22.07 -15.74
C LYS A 508 -19.24 20.56 -15.69
N PHE A 509 -18.99 19.99 -14.51
CA PHE A 509 -18.90 18.54 -14.36
C PHE A 509 -20.26 17.84 -14.55
N HIS A 510 -21.37 18.47 -14.15
CA HIS A 510 -22.71 18.01 -14.51
C HIS A 510 -22.93 18.04 -16.03
N HIS A 511 -22.60 19.14 -16.71
CA HIS A 511 -22.70 19.24 -18.17
C HIS A 511 -21.84 18.22 -18.92
N LEU A 512 -20.62 17.93 -18.46
CA LEU A 512 -19.76 16.89 -19.01
C LEU A 512 -20.37 15.49 -18.82
N LEU A 513 -20.95 15.21 -17.65
CA LEU A 513 -21.63 13.94 -17.36
C LEU A 513 -22.90 13.76 -18.20
N ASP A 514 -23.68 14.82 -18.42
CA ASP A 514 -24.85 14.79 -19.29
C ASP A 514 -24.48 14.60 -20.78
N LYS A 515 -23.40 15.22 -21.27
CA LYS A 515 -22.88 14.91 -22.62
C LYS A 515 -22.43 13.45 -22.74
N LEU A 516 -21.72 12.94 -21.74
CA LEU A 516 -21.27 11.54 -21.69
C LEU A 516 -22.45 10.54 -21.76
N LYS A 517 -23.60 10.89 -21.18
CA LYS A 517 -24.82 10.05 -21.19
C LYS A 517 -25.61 10.13 -22.50
N ASN A 518 -25.55 11.27 -23.19
CA ASN A 518 -26.41 11.58 -24.35
C ASN A 518 -25.71 11.46 -25.71
N GLU A 519 -24.41 11.76 -25.80
CA GLU A 519 -23.71 11.93 -27.08
C GLU A 519 -22.80 10.74 -27.46
N VAL A 520 -22.30 9.97 -26.49
CA VAL A 520 -21.36 8.87 -26.75
C VAL A 520 -22.09 7.57 -27.09
N GLN A 521 -21.87 7.07 -28.31
CA GLN A 521 -22.49 5.83 -28.80
C GLN A 521 -22.00 4.57 -28.07
N GLU A 522 -20.73 4.54 -27.67
CA GLU A 522 -20.13 3.47 -26.86
C GLU A 522 -20.04 3.90 -25.40
N LYS A 523 -20.91 3.36 -24.54
CA LYS A 523 -20.94 3.70 -23.10
C LYS A 523 -19.77 3.14 -22.28
N SER A 524 -18.78 2.54 -22.94
CA SER A 524 -17.54 2.02 -22.37
C SER A 524 -16.42 3.06 -22.46
N GLY A 525 -15.74 3.31 -21.33
CA GLY A 525 -14.59 4.22 -21.28
C GLY A 525 -14.27 4.69 -19.87
N TYR A 526 -13.39 5.68 -19.77
CA TYR A 526 -12.78 6.13 -18.52
C TYR A 526 -13.37 7.45 -17.97
N ALA A 527 -14.21 8.16 -18.74
CA ALA A 527 -14.64 9.52 -18.37
C ALA A 527 -15.40 9.55 -17.03
N GLY A 528 -16.29 8.59 -16.77
CA GLY A 528 -17.03 8.51 -15.50
C GLY A 528 -16.10 8.35 -14.29
N GLY A 529 -15.07 7.52 -14.39
CA GLY A 529 -14.09 7.36 -13.31
C GLY A 529 -13.14 8.55 -13.18
N ASN A 530 -12.71 9.13 -14.30
CA ASN A 530 -11.88 10.34 -14.32
C ASN A 530 -12.57 11.54 -13.66
N LEU A 531 -13.86 11.75 -13.92
CA LEU A 531 -14.65 12.80 -13.24
C LEU A 531 -14.70 12.56 -11.73
N ILE A 532 -14.92 11.33 -11.27
CA ILE A 532 -14.91 10.97 -9.84
C ILE A 532 -13.54 11.24 -9.21
N ASN A 533 -12.46 10.83 -9.87
CA ASN A 533 -11.09 11.04 -9.39
C ASN A 533 -10.73 12.53 -9.31
N LEU A 534 -11.18 13.34 -10.28
CA LEU A 534 -11.04 14.79 -10.25
C LEU A 534 -11.85 15.43 -9.12
N CYS A 535 -13.13 15.05 -8.94
CA CYS A 535 -13.96 15.53 -7.82
C CYS A 535 -13.31 15.23 -6.47
N HIS A 536 -12.80 14.01 -6.28
CA HIS A 536 -12.11 13.60 -5.05
C HIS A 536 -10.90 14.48 -4.75
N GLN A 537 -10.03 14.71 -5.75
CA GLN A 537 -8.82 15.53 -5.58
C GLN A 537 -9.12 17.04 -5.44
N LEU A 538 -10.26 17.52 -5.95
CA LEU A 538 -10.74 18.91 -5.80
C LEU A 538 -11.59 19.13 -4.53
N GLU A 539 -11.77 18.11 -3.69
CA GLU A 539 -12.70 18.11 -2.56
C GLU A 539 -14.13 18.55 -2.92
N LEU A 540 -14.59 18.19 -4.13
CA LEU A 540 -15.97 18.41 -4.56
C LEU A 540 -16.85 17.28 -4.03
N ASP A 541 -18.00 17.66 -3.47
CA ASP A 541 -18.99 16.70 -3.06
C ASP A 541 -19.57 15.96 -4.29
N LEU A 542 -19.56 14.63 -4.22
CA LEU A 542 -20.09 13.74 -5.25
C LEU A 542 -21.55 13.36 -4.98
N ALA A 543 -22.14 13.81 -3.86
CA ALA A 543 -23.53 13.57 -3.53
C ALA A 543 -24.49 13.96 -4.68
N ASP A 544 -25.54 13.16 -4.86
CA ASP A 544 -26.60 13.33 -5.87
C ASP A 544 -26.16 13.24 -7.37
N TYR A 545 -24.89 12.94 -7.69
CA TYR A 545 -24.45 12.71 -9.08
C TYR A 545 -25.07 11.44 -9.70
N ASP A 546 -25.41 11.49 -10.99
CA ASP A 546 -26.07 10.39 -11.73
C ASP A 546 -25.19 9.77 -12.82
N PHE A 547 -24.44 8.73 -12.44
CA PHE A 547 -23.59 7.89 -13.29
C PHE A 547 -24.34 6.67 -13.90
N SER A 548 -25.67 6.68 -13.93
CA SER A 548 -26.45 5.54 -14.42
C SER A 548 -26.12 5.15 -15.87
N HIS A 549 -26.09 3.84 -16.11
CA HIS A 549 -25.81 3.22 -17.41
C HIS A 549 -24.47 3.57 -18.06
N LEU A 550 -23.49 4.09 -17.31
CA LEU A 550 -22.14 4.39 -17.78
C LEU A 550 -21.13 3.32 -17.36
N ALA A 551 -20.04 3.17 -18.12
CA ALA A 551 -18.82 2.59 -17.59
C ALA A 551 -18.13 3.60 -16.65
N VAL A 552 -17.94 3.19 -15.41
CA VAL A 552 -17.19 3.92 -14.39
C VAL A 552 -15.95 3.10 -14.11
N TRP A 553 -14.97 3.20 -15.01
CA TRP A 553 -13.71 2.47 -14.95
C TRP A 553 -12.59 3.30 -14.33
N GLN A 554 -11.70 2.66 -13.57
CA GLN A 554 -10.59 3.27 -12.86
C GLN A 554 -10.97 4.38 -11.86
N ALA A 555 -12.20 4.36 -11.34
CA ALA A 555 -12.61 5.22 -10.24
C ALA A 555 -12.00 4.71 -8.92
N TYR A 556 -11.37 5.62 -8.18
CA TYR A 556 -10.94 5.39 -6.81
C TYR A 556 -12.04 5.90 -5.87
N LEU A 557 -12.88 4.97 -5.40
CA LEU A 557 -14.09 5.24 -4.61
C LEU A 557 -13.85 5.08 -3.09
N GLN A 558 -12.60 4.78 -2.70
CA GLN A 558 -12.19 4.73 -1.31
C GLN A 558 -12.20 6.13 -0.71
N ASP A 559 -12.81 6.27 0.48
CA ASP A 559 -12.92 7.52 1.23
C ASP A 559 -13.70 8.67 0.51
N ALA A 560 -14.40 8.39 -0.59
CA ALA A 560 -15.29 9.33 -1.27
C ALA A 560 -16.72 9.38 -0.66
N ASN A 561 -17.35 10.55 -0.65
CA ASN A 561 -18.77 10.68 -0.27
C ASN A 561 -19.66 10.24 -1.42
N LEU A 562 -20.36 9.11 -1.29
CA LEU A 562 -21.22 8.56 -2.35
C LEU A 562 -22.71 8.52 -1.93
N GLN A 563 -23.12 9.37 -1.00
CA GLN A 563 -24.52 9.51 -0.60
C GLN A 563 -25.40 9.87 -1.81
N ASN A 564 -26.55 9.19 -1.94
CA ASN A 564 -27.52 9.34 -3.04
C ASN A 564 -27.00 9.14 -4.48
N VAL A 565 -25.71 8.79 -4.69
CA VAL A 565 -25.15 8.65 -6.04
C VAL A 565 -25.84 7.54 -6.81
N ASN A 566 -26.25 7.83 -8.04
CA ASN A 566 -26.94 6.85 -8.87
C ASN A 566 -25.96 6.10 -9.79
N PHE A 567 -25.67 4.85 -9.46
CA PHE A 567 -24.91 3.91 -10.30
C PHE A 567 -25.84 2.91 -11.03
N SER A 568 -27.15 3.16 -11.15
CA SER A 568 -28.07 2.15 -11.70
C SER A 568 -27.67 1.69 -13.11
N GLY A 569 -27.44 0.39 -13.29
CA GLY A 569 -27.00 -0.19 -14.56
C GLY A 569 -25.59 0.20 -15.02
N ALA A 570 -24.78 0.82 -14.16
CA ALA A 570 -23.39 1.17 -14.47
C ALA A 570 -22.44 -0.04 -14.41
N ASP A 571 -21.32 0.02 -15.15
CA ASP A 571 -20.24 -0.97 -15.05
C ASP A 571 -19.07 -0.44 -14.20
N LEU A 572 -18.82 -1.13 -13.08
CA LEU A 572 -17.81 -0.78 -12.09
C LEU A 572 -16.65 -1.79 -12.04
N SER A 573 -16.51 -2.63 -13.08
CA SER A 573 -15.56 -3.76 -13.16
C SER A 573 -14.07 -3.41 -12.97
N ARG A 574 -13.69 -2.16 -13.23
CA ARG A 574 -12.31 -1.66 -13.17
C ARG A 574 -12.07 -0.62 -12.07
N SER A 575 -12.94 -0.54 -11.06
CA SER A 575 -12.91 0.49 -10.02
C SER A 575 -12.69 -0.11 -8.64
N VAL A 576 -12.11 0.67 -7.73
CA VAL A 576 -11.72 0.23 -6.39
C VAL A 576 -12.58 0.91 -5.34
N PHE A 577 -13.30 0.08 -4.57
CA PHE A 577 -14.02 0.46 -3.36
C PHE A 577 -13.10 0.24 -2.14
N ALA A 578 -13.47 0.81 -0.99
CA ALA A 578 -12.77 0.54 0.27
C ALA A 578 -12.64 -0.98 0.51
N GLU A 579 -11.42 -1.46 0.80
CA GLU A 579 -11.16 -2.89 1.05
C GLU A 579 -11.96 -3.37 2.27
N THR A 580 -13.00 -4.15 2.00
CA THR A 580 -13.68 -4.97 3.01
C THR A 580 -12.73 -6.09 3.39
N LEU A 581 -12.36 -6.17 4.67
CA LEU A 581 -11.58 -7.28 5.23
C LEU A 581 -12.26 -8.60 4.83
N GLY A 582 -11.53 -9.53 4.20
CA GLY A 582 -12.06 -10.88 4.00
C GLY A 582 -12.39 -11.50 5.35
N ASN A 583 -13.41 -12.38 5.42
CA ASN A 583 -13.92 -12.95 6.67
C ASN A 583 -12.77 -13.43 7.57
N THR A 584 -12.43 -12.61 8.57
CA THR A 584 -11.20 -12.73 9.35
C THR A 584 -11.49 -13.60 10.55
N LEU A 585 -10.95 -14.81 10.55
CA LEU A 585 -11.36 -15.87 11.48
C LEU A 585 -10.24 -16.31 12.41
N THR A 586 -8.99 -15.94 12.13
CA THR A 586 -7.84 -16.24 12.96
C THR A 586 -6.96 -15.00 13.15
N VAL A 587 -6.53 -14.76 14.39
CA VAL A 587 -5.67 -13.65 14.79
C VAL A 587 -4.51 -14.16 15.62
N ALA A 588 -3.34 -13.55 15.44
CA ALA A 588 -2.16 -13.78 16.27
C ALA A 588 -1.44 -12.45 16.52
N ILE A 589 -0.89 -12.25 17.72
CA ILE A 589 -0.04 -11.10 18.05
C ILE A 589 1.41 -11.61 18.15
N GLY A 590 2.33 -10.90 17.50
CA GLY A 590 3.77 -11.14 17.56
C GLY A 590 4.46 -10.35 18.67
N PRO A 591 5.71 -10.71 19.02
CA PRO A 591 6.44 -10.10 20.14
C PRO A 591 6.75 -8.61 19.96
N GLU A 592 6.80 -8.11 18.73
CA GLU A 592 6.96 -6.68 18.41
C GLU A 592 5.61 -5.94 18.28
N ASN A 593 4.55 -6.41 18.95
CA ASN A 593 3.19 -5.84 18.83
C ASN A 593 2.66 -5.77 17.38
N GLN A 594 3.06 -6.71 16.54
CA GLN A 594 2.54 -6.87 15.18
C GLN A 594 1.36 -7.83 15.20
N LEU A 595 0.24 -7.46 14.57
CA LEU A 595 -0.94 -8.31 14.46
C LEU A 595 -0.94 -9.01 13.11
N ALA A 596 -1.01 -10.34 13.10
CA ALA A 596 -1.29 -11.12 11.89
C ALA A 596 -2.75 -11.57 11.89
N THR A 597 -3.43 -11.41 10.75
CA THR A 597 -4.81 -11.85 10.55
C THR A 597 -4.90 -12.77 9.33
N GLY A 598 -5.55 -13.92 9.48
CA GLY A 598 -5.82 -14.85 8.37
C GLY A 598 -7.28 -14.78 7.92
N ASP A 599 -7.49 -14.73 6.60
CA ASP A 599 -8.82 -14.76 5.99
C ASP A 599 -9.17 -16.13 5.37
N ALA A 600 -10.45 -16.27 5.01
CA ALA A 600 -10.96 -17.46 4.33
C ALA A 600 -10.48 -17.60 2.88
N ASP A 601 -10.00 -16.52 2.25
CA ASP A 601 -9.52 -16.47 0.87
C ASP A 601 -8.04 -16.90 0.74
N GLY A 602 -7.37 -17.18 1.86
CA GLY A 602 -5.98 -17.63 1.89
C GLY A 602 -4.95 -16.50 1.92
N LYS A 603 -5.34 -15.27 2.28
CA LYS A 603 -4.41 -14.18 2.55
C LYS A 603 -4.08 -14.14 4.04
N ILE A 604 -2.84 -13.75 4.32
CA ILE A 604 -2.42 -13.31 5.64
C ILE A 604 -2.03 -11.85 5.52
N LEU A 605 -2.55 -11.03 6.42
CA LEU A 605 -2.28 -9.59 6.48
C LEU A 605 -1.55 -9.30 7.78
N LEU A 606 -0.48 -8.51 7.69
CA LEU A 606 0.27 -7.99 8.84
C LEU A 606 -0.15 -6.54 9.09
N TRP A 607 -0.38 -6.20 10.34
CA TRP A 607 -0.81 -4.88 10.79
C TRP A 607 0.10 -4.38 11.90
N ASN A 608 0.39 -3.08 11.91
CA ASN A 608 0.90 -2.44 13.12
C ASN A 608 -0.27 -2.31 14.11
N THR A 609 -0.16 -2.85 15.33
CA THR A 609 -1.20 -2.61 16.35
C THR A 609 -1.23 -1.16 16.83
N GLU A 610 -0.09 -0.44 16.77
CA GLU A 610 0.02 0.95 17.22
C GLU A 610 -0.74 1.92 16.30
N ASP A 611 -0.63 1.75 14.97
CA ASP A 611 -1.25 2.66 13.99
C ASP A 611 -2.53 2.11 13.33
N GLY A 612 -2.74 0.79 13.38
CA GLY A 612 -3.78 0.10 12.60
C GLY A 612 -3.50 0.08 11.09
N GLN A 613 -2.29 0.45 10.66
CA GLN A 613 -1.88 0.40 9.26
C GLN A 613 -1.48 -1.02 8.85
N LYS A 614 -1.85 -1.37 7.62
CA LYS A 614 -1.49 -2.61 6.93
C LYS A 614 -0.01 -2.54 6.53
N LEU A 615 0.84 -3.32 7.18
CA LEU A 615 2.28 -3.36 6.94
C LEU A 615 2.60 -4.18 5.69
N LEU A 616 2.10 -5.42 5.63
CA LEU A 616 2.46 -6.41 4.61
C LEU A 616 1.27 -7.30 4.26
N ILE A 617 1.24 -7.78 3.02
CA ILE A 617 0.42 -8.92 2.58
C ILE A 617 1.38 -10.07 2.32
N PHE A 618 1.20 -11.20 3.01
CA PHE A 618 2.04 -12.37 2.77
C PHE A 618 1.72 -12.98 1.39
N GLN A 619 2.72 -13.04 0.51
CA GLN A 619 2.51 -13.46 -0.87
C GLN A 619 2.66 -14.97 -1.03
N GLY A 620 1.53 -15.68 -1.00
CA GLY A 620 1.47 -17.07 -1.42
C GLY A 620 0.03 -17.52 -1.63
N LYS A 621 -0.20 -18.37 -2.64
CA LYS A 621 -1.49 -19.04 -2.79
C LYS A 621 -1.63 -20.07 -1.67
N THR A 622 -2.31 -19.70 -0.58
CA THR A 622 -2.75 -20.64 0.46
C THR A 622 -4.23 -20.97 0.24
N GLY A 623 -4.72 -22.08 0.79
CA GLY A 623 -6.15 -22.25 1.03
C GLY A 623 -6.55 -21.52 2.31
N PHE A 624 -7.84 -21.50 2.64
CA PHE A 624 -8.40 -20.96 3.89
C PHE A 624 -7.43 -21.15 5.08
N VAL A 625 -6.90 -20.05 5.62
CA VAL A 625 -5.99 -20.08 6.78
C VAL A 625 -6.82 -20.30 8.04
N LYS A 626 -6.58 -21.41 8.74
CA LYS A 626 -7.32 -21.79 9.95
C LYS A 626 -6.63 -21.34 11.23
N SER A 627 -5.31 -21.26 11.20
CA SER A 627 -4.49 -20.91 12.37
C SER A 627 -3.21 -20.23 11.93
N ILE A 628 -2.79 -19.26 12.73
CA ILE A 628 -1.54 -18.52 12.60
C ILE A 628 -0.84 -18.50 13.95
N ALA A 629 0.48 -18.62 13.97
CA ALA A 629 1.31 -18.43 15.16
C ALA A 629 2.59 -17.68 14.78
N PHE A 630 3.04 -16.75 15.63
CA PHE A 630 4.37 -16.14 15.52
C PHE A 630 5.42 -17.04 16.18
N SER A 631 6.64 -16.99 15.65
CA SER A 631 7.82 -17.47 16.35
C SER A 631 8.14 -16.58 17.57
N PRO A 632 8.82 -17.10 18.61
CA PRO A 632 9.17 -16.33 19.80
C PRO A 632 10.02 -15.08 19.52
N GLU A 633 10.84 -15.13 18.47
CA GLU A 633 11.69 -14.02 18.01
C GLU A 633 10.99 -13.06 17.03
N GLY A 634 9.71 -13.27 16.71
CA GLY A 634 8.91 -12.44 15.80
C GLY A 634 9.29 -12.51 14.31
N ASN A 635 10.49 -12.98 13.97
CA ASN A 635 11.03 -13.02 12.61
C ASN A 635 10.28 -13.97 11.66
N LEU A 636 9.71 -15.05 12.20
CA LEU A 636 8.97 -16.07 11.46
C LEU A 636 7.50 -16.13 11.90
N LEU A 637 6.63 -16.46 10.94
CA LEU A 637 5.21 -16.74 11.15
C LEU A 637 4.91 -18.15 10.61
N ALA A 638 4.12 -18.95 11.32
CA ALA A 638 3.61 -20.23 10.85
C ALA A 638 2.12 -20.11 10.55
N SER A 639 1.66 -20.76 9.47
CA SER A 639 0.24 -20.83 9.13
C SER A 639 -0.20 -22.26 8.83
N GLY A 640 -1.31 -22.68 9.43
CA GLY A 640 -2.03 -23.91 9.09
C GLY A 640 -3.19 -23.61 8.15
N SER A 641 -3.26 -24.33 7.04
CA SER A 641 -4.24 -24.11 5.97
C SER A 641 -5.04 -25.38 5.65
N ASP A 642 -6.20 -25.18 5.03
CA ASP A 642 -7.02 -26.23 4.42
C ASP A 642 -6.31 -26.95 3.26
N ASP A 643 -5.26 -26.36 2.70
CA ASP A 643 -4.42 -26.95 1.65
C ASP A 643 -3.46 -28.07 2.12
N GLN A 644 -3.64 -28.55 3.36
CA GLN A 644 -2.86 -29.59 4.02
C GLN A 644 -1.39 -29.24 4.29
N SER A 645 -0.99 -27.97 4.11
CA SER A 645 0.38 -27.53 4.37
C SER A 645 0.53 -26.64 5.61
N VAL A 646 1.60 -26.90 6.36
CA VAL A 646 2.17 -25.94 7.31
C VAL A 646 3.12 -25.06 6.50
N ARG A 647 2.98 -23.74 6.59
CA ARG A 647 3.87 -22.81 5.88
C ARG A 647 4.57 -21.89 6.86
N ILE A 648 5.85 -21.66 6.61
CA ILE A 648 6.68 -20.71 7.35
C ILE A 648 6.87 -19.48 6.47
N TRP A 649 6.62 -18.31 7.04
CA TRP A 649 6.76 -17.02 6.39
C TRP A 649 7.79 -16.18 7.11
N LYS A 650 8.51 -15.34 6.36
CA LYS A 650 9.37 -14.31 6.91
C LYS A 650 8.55 -13.06 7.16
N VAL A 651 8.45 -12.63 8.42
CA VAL A 651 7.58 -11.50 8.82
C VAL A 651 8.04 -10.18 8.19
N THR A 652 9.35 -9.98 8.01
CA THR A 652 9.92 -8.74 7.45
C THR A 652 9.71 -8.57 5.94
N THR A 653 9.51 -9.65 5.17
CA THR A 653 9.38 -9.58 3.69
C THR A 653 8.02 -10.06 3.18
N GLY A 654 7.22 -10.74 4.00
CA GLY A 654 5.96 -11.35 3.57
C GLY A 654 6.13 -12.62 2.73
N GLU A 655 7.35 -13.13 2.57
CA GLU A 655 7.67 -14.27 1.71
C GLU A 655 7.44 -15.61 2.43
N CYS A 656 6.91 -16.60 1.69
CA CYS A 656 6.84 -17.99 2.14
C CYS A 656 8.24 -18.61 2.04
N LEU A 657 8.89 -18.87 3.18
CA LEU A 657 10.22 -19.50 3.23
C LEU A 657 10.15 -20.98 2.92
N ASP A 658 9.18 -21.69 3.51
CA ASP A 658 9.04 -23.14 3.35
C ASP A 658 7.58 -23.60 3.47
N ARG A 659 7.28 -24.76 2.90
CA ARG A 659 5.97 -25.39 2.85
C ARG A 659 6.10 -26.88 3.18
N TRP A 660 5.80 -27.23 4.41
CA TRP A 660 5.85 -28.60 4.89
C TRP A 660 4.55 -29.33 4.60
N LEU A 661 4.70 -30.53 4.02
CA LEU A 661 3.61 -31.40 3.62
C LEU A 661 3.75 -32.72 4.38
N GLY A 662 2.65 -33.20 4.96
CA GLY A 662 2.64 -34.47 5.69
C GLY A 662 1.31 -34.81 6.33
N HIS A 663 0.52 -33.81 6.71
CA HIS A 663 -0.89 -34.03 7.06
C HIS A 663 -1.70 -34.48 5.84
N GLN A 664 -2.75 -35.28 6.08
CA GLN A 664 -3.63 -35.83 5.04
C GLN A 664 -4.99 -35.12 4.93
N ALA A 665 -5.24 -34.13 5.78
CA ALA A 665 -6.47 -33.34 5.82
C ALA A 665 -6.18 -31.90 6.28
N THR A 666 -7.24 -31.09 6.38
CA THR A 666 -7.22 -29.71 6.90
C THR A 666 -6.37 -29.60 8.17
N ILE A 667 -5.45 -28.63 8.23
CA ILE A 667 -4.74 -28.29 9.46
C ILE A 667 -5.59 -27.26 10.21
N LYS A 668 -6.03 -27.58 11.43
CA LYS A 668 -6.84 -26.67 12.26
C LYS A 668 -5.99 -25.70 13.06
N CYS A 669 -4.84 -26.17 13.53
CA CYS A 669 -3.97 -25.46 14.45
C CYS A 669 -2.49 -25.66 14.11
N VAL A 670 -1.72 -24.59 14.28
CA VAL A 670 -0.24 -24.59 14.28
C VAL A 670 0.24 -23.77 15.47
N ASN A 671 1.34 -24.20 16.09
CA ASN A 671 1.92 -23.49 17.23
C ASN A 671 3.43 -23.67 17.27
N PHE A 672 4.17 -22.63 17.67
CA PHE A 672 5.61 -22.72 17.90
C PHE A 672 5.90 -23.18 19.32
N SER A 673 7.03 -23.85 19.49
CA SER A 673 7.67 -24.04 20.80
C SER A 673 8.34 -22.74 21.26
N ARG A 674 8.54 -22.59 22.57
CA ARG A 674 9.04 -21.34 23.18
C ARG A 674 10.48 -20.96 22.79
N ASP A 675 11.26 -21.90 22.29
CA ASP A 675 12.62 -21.67 21.75
C ASP A 675 12.65 -21.53 20.22
N GLY A 676 11.49 -21.58 19.56
CA GLY A 676 11.32 -21.46 18.12
C GLY A 676 11.91 -22.64 17.32
N GLN A 677 12.40 -23.70 17.96
CA GLN A 677 13.07 -24.82 17.28
C GLN A 677 12.09 -25.84 16.73
N LEU A 678 10.93 -26.01 17.38
CA LEU A 678 9.87 -26.92 16.96
C LEU A 678 8.57 -26.18 16.63
N ILE A 679 7.79 -26.75 15.71
CA ILE A 679 6.37 -26.46 15.52
C ILE A 679 5.56 -27.72 15.79
N ALA A 680 4.36 -27.55 16.35
CA ALA A 680 3.37 -28.60 16.46
C ALA A 680 2.13 -28.21 15.64
N SER A 681 1.58 -29.15 14.88
CA SER A 681 0.37 -28.94 14.07
C SER A 681 -0.64 -30.05 14.29
N GLY A 682 -1.92 -29.69 14.34
CA GLY A 682 -3.04 -30.61 14.48
C GLY A 682 -3.98 -30.55 13.28
N SER A 683 -4.47 -31.71 12.84
CA SER A 683 -5.29 -31.87 11.64
C SER A 683 -6.52 -32.74 11.84
N ASP A 684 -7.48 -32.61 10.93
CA ASP A 684 -8.61 -33.55 10.77
C ASP A 684 -8.15 -34.98 10.44
N ASP A 685 -6.88 -35.19 10.08
CA ASP A 685 -6.29 -36.53 9.89
C ASP A 685 -6.05 -37.30 11.20
N ARG A 686 -6.47 -36.74 12.34
CA ARG A 686 -6.41 -37.31 13.69
C ARG A 686 -5.00 -37.40 14.27
N THR A 687 -4.01 -36.83 13.59
CA THR A 687 -2.61 -36.80 14.04
C THR A 687 -2.21 -35.42 14.55
N VAL A 688 -1.31 -35.41 15.52
CA VAL A 688 -0.50 -34.23 15.83
C VAL A 688 0.90 -34.48 15.29
N ARG A 689 1.49 -33.51 14.60
CA ARG A 689 2.84 -33.61 14.04
C ARG A 689 3.78 -32.62 14.70
N LEU A 690 4.97 -33.11 14.99
CA LEU A 690 6.11 -32.32 15.45
C LEU A 690 7.06 -32.09 14.28
N TRP A 691 7.38 -30.84 14.03
CA TRP A 691 8.28 -30.40 12.96
C TRP A 691 9.48 -29.68 13.55
N ASP A 692 10.66 -29.91 13.01
CA ASP A 692 11.85 -29.12 13.29
C ASP A 692 11.92 -27.90 12.36
N VAL A 693 12.10 -26.71 12.93
CA VAL A 693 12.02 -25.44 12.20
C VAL A 693 13.27 -25.17 11.36
N CYS A 694 14.42 -25.73 11.72
CA CYS A 694 15.67 -25.55 10.99
C CYS A 694 15.80 -26.46 9.77
N SER A 695 15.28 -27.69 9.85
CA SER A 695 15.35 -28.73 8.80
C SER A 695 14.06 -28.91 8.00
N GLY A 696 12.92 -28.51 8.56
CA GLY A 696 11.59 -28.74 8.00
C GLY A 696 11.10 -30.20 8.12
N GLU A 697 11.84 -31.07 8.80
CA GLU A 697 11.49 -32.49 8.92
C GLU A 697 10.48 -32.75 10.05
N CYS A 698 9.57 -33.71 9.81
CA CYS A 698 8.59 -34.16 10.81
C CYS A 698 9.25 -35.16 11.77
N LEU A 699 9.66 -34.71 12.96
CA LEU A 699 10.33 -35.50 13.99
C LEU A 699 9.43 -36.64 14.53
N HIS A 700 8.18 -36.32 14.87
CA HIS A 700 7.23 -37.28 15.44
C HIS A 700 5.82 -37.11 14.87
N VAL A 701 5.14 -38.25 14.67
CA VAL A 701 3.71 -38.31 14.35
C VAL A 701 2.99 -38.95 15.55
N LEU A 702 2.28 -38.12 16.29
CA LEU A 702 1.61 -38.47 17.54
C LEU A 702 0.23 -39.05 17.19
N ASN A 703 0.10 -40.36 17.33
CA ASN A 703 -1.08 -41.13 16.94
C ASN A 703 -1.83 -41.60 18.21
N GLY A 704 -3.13 -41.33 18.30
CA GLY A 704 -3.94 -41.84 19.42
C GLY A 704 -5.27 -41.13 19.71
N HIS A 705 -5.56 -40.02 19.04
CA HIS A 705 -6.92 -39.47 18.96
C HIS A 705 -7.79 -40.27 17.99
N ARG A 706 -9.10 -40.24 18.20
CA ARG A 706 -10.09 -40.99 17.38
C ARG A 706 -10.77 -40.13 16.31
N GLU A 707 -10.77 -38.82 16.47
CA GLU A 707 -11.32 -37.85 15.52
C GLU A 707 -10.37 -36.65 15.34
N GLY A 708 -10.77 -35.66 14.55
CA GLY A 708 -9.95 -34.52 14.18
C GLY A 708 -9.37 -33.77 15.39
N ILE A 709 -8.18 -33.19 15.21
CA ILE A 709 -7.52 -32.35 16.21
C ILE A 709 -7.96 -30.90 16.01
N ARG A 710 -8.47 -30.25 17.06
CA ARG A 710 -8.87 -28.83 17.00
C ARG A 710 -7.74 -27.90 17.40
N THR A 711 -7.07 -28.19 18.52
CA THR A 711 -5.94 -27.39 19.01
C THR A 711 -4.72 -28.25 19.32
N VAL A 712 -3.55 -27.61 19.27
CA VAL A 712 -2.27 -28.16 19.72
C VAL A 712 -1.46 -27.02 20.33
N ILE A 713 -0.88 -27.28 21.50
CA ILE A 713 -0.04 -26.30 22.20
C ILE A 713 1.14 -27.01 22.89
N PHE A 714 2.30 -26.37 22.86
CA PHE A 714 3.48 -26.82 23.60
C PHE A 714 3.39 -26.45 25.08
N SER A 715 4.00 -27.27 25.92
CA SER A 715 4.31 -26.90 27.29
C SER A 715 5.37 -25.79 27.33
N PRO A 716 5.33 -24.85 28.30
CA PRO A 716 6.34 -23.80 28.46
C PRO A 716 7.79 -24.30 28.66
N ASP A 717 7.96 -25.53 29.13
CA ASP A 717 9.26 -26.19 29.33
C ASP A 717 9.71 -27.05 28.11
N ARG A 718 8.97 -26.98 27.00
CA ARG A 718 9.11 -27.80 25.77
C ARG A 718 8.93 -29.32 25.97
N ALA A 719 8.92 -29.87 27.19
CA ALA A 719 8.93 -31.32 27.41
C ALA A 719 7.63 -32.07 27.03
N MET A 720 6.52 -31.34 26.87
CA MET A 720 5.19 -31.91 26.62
C MET A 720 4.41 -31.14 25.55
N ILE A 721 3.41 -31.80 24.96
CA ILE A 721 2.39 -31.18 24.09
C ILE A 721 1.01 -31.56 24.63
N ALA A 722 0.07 -30.62 24.61
CA ALA A 722 -1.35 -30.89 24.82
C ALA A 722 -2.12 -30.75 23.49
N SER A 723 -3.04 -31.67 23.24
CA SER A 723 -3.93 -31.64 22.07
C SER A 723 -5.39 -31.87 22.47
N SER A 724 -6.31 -31.14 21.83
CA SER A 724 -7.75 -31.35 21.95
C SER A 724 -8.34 -31.93 20.67
N SER A 725 -9.36 -32.77 20.81
CA SER A 725 -10.01 -33.43 19.67
C SER A 725 -11.52 -33.49 19.82
N ASP A 726 -12.19 -33.65 18.69
CA ASP A 726 -13.60 -34.03 18.58
C ASP A 726 -13.94 -35.35 19.26
N ASP A 727 -12.95 -36.20 19.57
CA ASP A 727 -13.13 -37.43 20.34
C ASP A 727 -13.45 -37.21 21.83
N GLN A 728 -13.70 -35.96 22.24
CA GLN A 728 -14.02 -35.51 23.59
C GLN A 728 -12.87 -35.71 24.60
N THR A 729 -11.67 -36.06 24.14
CA THR A 729 -10.49 -36.21 25.00
C THR A 729 -9.48 -35.07 24.82
N ILE A 730 -8.64 -34.92 25.85
CA ILE A 730 -7.42 -34.11 25.81
C ILE A 730 -6.27 -35.09 26.02
N LYS A 731 -5.19 -34.97 25.24
CA LYS A 731 -4.01 -35.83 25.39
C LYS A 731 -2.77 -35.02 25.68
N LEU A 732 -1.95 -35.53 26.59
CA LEU A 732 -0.59 -35.08 26.83
C LEU A 732 0.38 -36.04 26.17
N TRP A 733 1.36 -35.47 25.47
CA TRP A 733 2.40 -36.20 24.76
C TRP A 733 3.77 -35.75 25.26
N SER A 734 4.74 -36.65 25.28
CA SER A 734 6.16 -36.34 25.41
C SER A 734 6.70 -35.79 24.09
N THR A 735 7.45 -34.70 24.11
CA THR A 735 8.11 -34.19 22.88
C THR A 735 9.27 -35.05 22.42
N ASP A 736 9.98 -35.67 23.36
CA ASP A 736 11.25 -36.35 23.11
C ASP A 736 11.04 -37.81 22.69
N THR A 737 9.93 -38.42 23.12
CA THR A 737 9.57 -39.81 22.79
C THR A 737 8.35 -39.93 21.89
N GLY A 738 7.53 -38.87 21.77
CA GLY A 738 6.26 -38.90 21.05
C GLY A 738 5.17 -39.76 21.71
N GLU A 739 5.40 -40.27 22.93
CA GLU A 739 4.44 -41.14 23.63
C GLU A 739 3.35 -40.33 24.32
N CYS A 740 2.12 -40.88 24.34
CA CYS A 740 1.00 -40.32 25.10
C CYS A 740 1.22 -40.55 26.60
N LEU A 741 1.60 -39.49 27.32
CA LEU A 741 1.82 -39.49 28.76
C LEU A 741 0.52 -39.61 29.56
N ARG A 742 -0.56 -39.00 29.07
CA ARG A 742 -1.88 -39.01 29.75
C ARG A 742 -3.02 -38.71 28.78
N THR A 743 -4.19 -39.29 29.02
CA THR A 743 -5.45 -38.89 28.38
C THR A 743 -6.42 -38.44 29.47
N PHE A 744 -7.02 -37.27 29.31
CA PHE A 744 -8.10 -36.76 30.18
C PHE A 744 -9.45 -37.06 29.54
N THR A 745 -10.37 -37.60 30.33
CA THR A 745 -11.72 -37.98 29.91
C THR A 745 -12.73 -37.52 30.95
N GLY A 746 -13.75 -36.77 30.52
CA GLY A 746 -14.78 -36.24 31.44
C GLY A 746 -15.69 -35.16 30.85
N ASN A 747 -15.50 -34.78 29.58
CA ASN A 747 -16.38 -33.85 28.87
C ASN A 747 -17.43 -34.68 28.10
N ALA A 748 -18.68 -34.23 28.08
CA ALA A 748 -19.76 -34.94 27.39
C ALA A 748 -19.94 -34.44 25.94
N THR A 749 -19.18 -33.42 25.55
CA THR A 749 -19.27 -32.65 24.31
C THR A 749 -17.88 -32.34 23.72
N TRP A 750 -17.84 -31.63 22.58
CA TRP A 750 -16.61 -31.31 21.84
C TRP A 750 -15.66 -30.36 22.60
N ASN A 751 -14.35 -30.52 22.37
CA ASN A 751 -13.29 -29.69 22.97
C ASN A 751 -12.70 -28.72 21.96
N TRP A 752 -13.17 -27.48 21.98
CA TRP A 752 -12.82 -26.47 20.98
C TRP A 752 -11.36 -26.02 21.05
N THR A 753 -10.84 -25.73 22.24
CA THR A 753 -9.40 -25.46 22.42
C THR A 753 -8.88 -25.87 23.81
N VAL A 754 -7.56 -25.82 23.98
CA VAL A 754 -6.78 -26.23 25.15
C VAL A 754 -5.56 -25.33 25.29
N ALA A 755 -5.20 -24.97 26.52
CA ALA A 755 -4.03 -24.15 26.83
C ALA A 755 -3.30 -24.66 28.09
N PHE A 756 -2.01 -24.33 28.25
CA PHE A 756 -1.17 -24.68 29.41
C PHE A 756 -0.94 -23.51 30.36
N LEU A 757 -0.80 -23.80 31.66
CA LEU A 757 -0.45 -22.80 32.67
C LEU A 757 0.95 -23.00 33.28
N GLU A 758 1.79 -21.97 33.20
CA GLU A 758 3.06 -21.88 33.94
C GLU A 758 2.85 -21.21 35.31
N ARG A 759 3.62 -21.61 36.34
CA ARG A 759 3.66 -20.91 37.63
C ARG A 759 4.99 -20.20 37.85
N THR A 760 5.07 -18.94 37.43
CA THR A 760 6.26 -18.09 37.64
C THR A 760 6.39 -17.67 39.11
N THR A 761 7.32 -18.30 39.85
CA THR A 761 7.61 -17.90 41.24
C THR A 761 8.60 -16.72 41.26
N LYS A 762 8.08 -15.48 41.35
CA LYS A 762 8.86 -14.30 41.76
C LYS A 762 8.19 -13.58 42.93
N ASN A 763 8.99 -13.32 43.96
CA ASN A 763 8.78 -12.44 45.11
C ASN A 763 7.62 -12.75 46.08
N LEU A 764 7.95 -13.49 47.15
CA LEU A 764 7.52 -13.17 48.52
C LEU A 764 8.65 -13.59 49.47
N ALA A 765 9.34 -12.61 50.04
CA ALA A 765 10.27 -12.75 51.16
C ALA A 765 9.76 -11.85 52.29
N SER A 766 10.06 -12.21 53.56
CA SER A 766 9.27 -11.89 54.78
C SER A 766 7.91 -12.64 54.81
N ASP A 767 7.59 -13.50 55.78
CA ASP A 767 8.18 -13.76 57.11
C ASP A 767 8.46 -15.27 57.42
N SER A 768 9.10 -15.53 58.56
CA SER A 768 9.66 -16.82 59.07
C SER A 768 8.59 -17.86 59.51
N GLU A 769 8.86 -19.16 59.74
CA GLU A 769 10.03 -19.84 60.36
C GLU A 769 10.32 -21.29 59.87
N ALA A 770 11.55 -21.75 60.15
CA ALA A 770 12.03 -23.14 60.35
C ALA A 770 12.29 -24.12 59.16
N LEU A 771 13.49 -24.73 59.20
CA LEU A 771 14.17 -25.69 58.29
C LEU A 771 13.99 -27.17 58.77
N PRO A 772 14.45 -28.26 58.07
CA PRO A 772 15.54 -28.31 57.07
C PRO A 772 15.42 -29.23 55.81
N ASP A 773 16.36 -28.99 54.89
CA ASP A 773 16.91 -29.79 53.76
C ASP A 773 16.37 -31.19 53.40
N PHE A 774 16.09 -31.40 52.10
CA PHE A 774 16.63 -32.54 51.33
C PHE A 774 16.56 -32.32 49.79
N THR A 775 17.73 -32.27 49.15
CA THR A 775 18.04 -32.51 47.71
C THR A 775 17.11 -31.94 46.62
N GLU A 776 17.60 -30.91 45.91
CA GLU A 776 17.00 -30.40 44.67
C GLU A 776 16.95 -31.45 43.54
N LYS A 777 15.73 -31.83 43.12
CA LYS A 777 15.43 -32.14 41.72
C LYS A 777 14.56 -31.01 41.17
N LYS A 778 15.03 -30.34 40.13
CA LYS A 778 14.23 -29.35 39.37
C LYS A 778 13.10 -30.06 38.62
N ALA A 779 11.97 -30.27 39.31
CA ALA A 779 10.71 -30.66 38.66
C ALA A 779 10.10 -29.44 37.96
N SER A 780 9.68 -29.59 36.70
CA SER A 780 9.01 -28.52 35.96
C SER A 780 7.63 -28.25 36.57
N LYS A 781 7.39 -26.98 36.94
CA LYS A 781 6.20 -26.56 37.70
C LYS A 781 5.02 -26.21 36.79
N ILE A 782 4.67 -27.11 35.86
CA ILE A 782 3.46 -27.02 35.04
C ILE A 782 2.41 -27.88 35.71
N ARG A 783 1.32 -27.27 36.18
CA ARG A 783 0.31 -27.99 36.99
C ARG A 783 -1.04 -28.16 36.29
N TRP A 784 -1.47 -27.16 35.51
CA TRP A 784 -2.85 -27.08 35.03
C TRP A 784 -2.98 -26.91 33.51
N ILE A 785 -4.09 -27.40 32.99
CA ILE A 785 -4.53 -27.28 31.59
C ILE A 785 -5.96 -26.72 31.58
N ALA A 786 -6.24 -25.72 30.74
CA ALA A 786 -7.62 -25.29 30.45
C ALA A 786 -8.15 -25.98 29.19
N SER A 787 -9.45 -26.20 29.11
CA SER A 787 -10.17 -26.61 27.90
C SER A 787 -11.53 -25.92 27.76
N SER A 788 -11.88 -25.40 26.58
CA SER A 788 -13.26 -25.00 26.29
C SER A 788 -14.09 -26.17 25.77
N CYS A 789 -15.35 -26.20 26.21
CA CYS A 789 -16.33 -27.20 25.80
C CYS A 789 -17.54 -26.52 25.13
N ASP A 790 -18.28 -27.29 24.35
CA ASP A 790 -19.58 -26.90 23.76
C ASP A 790 -20.67 -26.63 24.83
N GLU A 791 -20.46 -27.10 26.06
CA GLU A 791 -21.35 -26.92 27.23
C GLU A 791 -21.31 -25.49 27.84
N ASN A 792 -21.09 -24.44 27.06
CA ASN A 792 -20.97 -23.03 27.51
C ASN A 792 -19.93 -22.80 28.66
N THR A 793 -18.97 -23.72 28.81
CA THR A 793 -18.09 -23.82 29.99
C THR A 793 -16.63 -23.99 29.63
N VAL A 794 -15.77 -23.55 30.55
CA VAL A 794 -14.33 -23.76 30.47
C VAL A 794 -13.88 -24.58 31.69
N ARG A 795 -13.09 -25.62 31.47
CA ARG A 795 -12.71 -26.60 32.52
C ARG A 795 -11.20 -26.59 32.76
N LEU A 796 -10.81 -26.71 34.02
CA LEU A 796 -9.41 -26.72 34.48
C LEU A 796 -9.03 -28.10 35.03
N TRP A 797 -7.98 -28.68 34.46
CA TRP A 797 -7.48 -30.03 34.74
C TRP A 797 -6.13 -29.96 35.44
N ASP A 798 -5.92 -30.81 36.45
CA ASP A 798 -4.61 -30.98 37.10
C ASP A 798 -3.86 -32.16 36.47
N ILE A 799 -2.62 -31.91 36.05
CA ILE A 799 -1.83 -32.84 35.22
C ILE A 799 -1.43 -34.10 36.00
N GLU A 800 -1.08 -33.96 37.28
CA GLU A 800 -0.62 -35.07 38.12
C GLU A 800 -1.76 -36.02 38.49
N SER A 801 -2.93 -35.46 38.83
CA SER A 801 -4.14 -36.21 39.22
C SER A 801 -4.98 -36.70 38.04
N GLY A 802 -4.96 -36.00 36.90
CA GLY A 802 -5.80 -36.29 35.74
C GLY A 802 -7.27 -35.86 35.89
N GLN A 803 -7.61 -35.13 36.96
CA GLN A 803 -8.99 -34.75 37.28
C GLN A 803 -9.26 -33.28 36.96
N CYS A 804 -10.50 -33.00 36.56
CA CYS A 804 -11.01 -31.62 36.53
C CYS A 804 -11.22 -31.15 37.97
N PHE A 805 -10.61 -30.02 38.34
CA PHE A 805 -10.72 -29.45 39.68
C PHE A 805 -11.51 -28.13 39.71
N HIS A 806 -11.77 -27.51 38.55
CA HIS A 806 -12.63 -26.34 38.44
C HIS A 806 -13.38 -26.32 37.10
N THR A 807 -14.69 -26.06 37.15
CA THR A 807 -15.49 -25.64 36.00
C THR A 807 -15.77 -24.14 36.14
N LEU A 808 -15.69 -23.42 35.03
CA LEU A 808 -15.99 -22.00 34.90
C LEU A 808 -17.28 -21.85 34.10
N GLU A 809 -18.34 -21.42 34.77
CA GLU A 809 -19.70 -21.29 34.21
C GLU A 809 -20.07 -19.81 34.08
N GLY A 810 -20.62 -19.39 32.94
CA GLY A 810 -21.07 -18.00 32.76
C GLY A 810 -21.12 -17.45 31.34
N HIS A 811 -20.78 -18.24 30.32
CA HIS A 811 -21.19 -17.97 28.94
C HIS A 811 -22.62 -18.47 28.70
N LEU A 812 -23.32 -17.86 27.75
CA LEU A 812 -24.69 -18.22 27.39
C LEU A 812 -24.77 -19.16 26.17
N ASP A 813 -23.67 -19.34 25.46
CA ASP A 813 -23.55 -20.16 24.25
C ASP A 813 -22.13 -20.75 24.14
N SER A 814 -21.86 -21.53 23.08
CA SER A 814 -20.62 -22.29 22.87
C SER A 814 -19.34 -21.46 22.94
N VAL A 815 -18.29 -22.00 23.58
CA VAL A 815 -17.00 -21.32 23.79
C VAL A 815 -15.95 -21.79 22.77
N TRP A 816 -15.61 -20.90 21.82
CA TRP A 816 -14.77 -21.21 20.66
C TRP A 816 -13.27 -21.19 20.96
N ALA A 817 -12.78 -20.13 21.59
CA ALA A 817 -11.35 -19.94 21.84
C ALA A 817 -11.11 -19.56 23.30
N VAL A 818 -9.97 -20.00 23.84
CA VAL A 818 -9.44 -19.63 25.15
C VAL A 818 -7.95 -19.40 25.04
N ALA A 819 -7.44 -18.44 25.80
CA ALA A 819 -6.02 -18.12 25.88
C ALA A 819 -5.66 -17.81 27.33
N PHE A 820 -4.48 -18.22 27.79
CA PHE A 820 -3.94 -17.77 29.07
C PHE A 820 -3.12 -16.50 28.90
N SER A 821 -3.06 -15.68 29.94
CA SER A 821 -2.02 -14.67 30.08
C SER A 821 -0.66 -15.33 30.35
N GLU A 822 0.43 -14.74 29.87
CA GLU A 822 1.81 -15.23 30.06
C GLU A 822 2.24 -15.21 31.53
N ASP A 823 1.61 -14.39 32.38
CA ASP A 823 1.81 -14.40 33.84
C ASP A 823 1.09 -15.55 34.57
N GLY A 824 0.22 -16.28 33.88
CA GLY A 824 -0.55 -17.40 34.41
C GLY A 824 -1.62 -17.03 35.45
N GLN A 825 -2.08 -15.77 35.51
CA GLN A 825 -3.13 -15.36 36.44
C GLN A 825 -4.53 -15.29 35.82
N LEU A 826 -4.61 -15.05 34.51
CA LEU A 826 -5.83 -14.79 33.76
C LEU A 826 -6.05 -15.80 32.64
N LEU A 827 -7.32 -16.08 32.36
CA LEU A 827 -7.78 -16.88 31.24
C LEU A 827 -8.85 -16.09 30.48
N ALA A 828 -8.67 -15.87 29.18
CA ALA A 828 -9.70 -15.34 28.30
C ALA A 828 -10.51 -16.47 27.67
N SER A 829 -11.81 -16.26 27.42
CA SER A 829 -12.66 -17.16 26.64
C SER A 829 -13.60 -16.38 25.72
N SER A 830 -13.71 -16.77 24.45
CA SER A 830 -14.63 -16.17 23.46
C SER A 830 -15.77 -17.12 23.09
N SER A 831 -16.95 -16.58 22.79
CA SER A 831 -18.16 -17.39 22.63
C SER A 831 -19.14 -16.83 21.58
N ASP A 832 -20.08 -17.67 21.17
CA ASP A 832 -21.20 -17.30 20.29
C ASP A 832 -22.20 -16.32 20.93
N ASP A 833 -22.20 -16.20 22.26
CA ASP A 833 -22.99 -15.22 23.02
C ASP A 833 -22.57 -13.74 22.81
N GLN A 834 -21.73 -13.47 21.81
CA GLN A 834 -21.20 -12.15 21.46
C GLN A 834 -20.38 -11.51 22.59
N THR A 835 -19.79 -12.33 23.48
CA THR A 835 -18.93 -11.86 24.57
C THR A 835 -17.57 -12.55 24.62
N VAL A 836 -16.62 -11.87 25.27
CA VAL A 836 -15.33 -12.46 25.68
C VAL A 836 -15.18 -12.28 27.19
N LYS A 837 -14.89 -13.35 27.94
CA LYS A 837 -14.78 -13.30 29.41
C LYS A 837 -13.34 -13.49 29.86
N LEU A 838 -12.96 -12.76 30.92
CA LEU A 838 -11.67 -12.85 31.60
C LEU A 838 -11.90 -13.47 32.98
N TRP A 839 -11.24 -14.58 33.27
CA TRP A 839 -11.38 -15.37 34.49
C TRP A 839 -10.09 -15.34 35.32
N GLN A 840 -10.22 -15.27 36.65
CA GLN A 840 -9.07 -15.39 37.56
C GLN A 840 -8.86 -16.85 37.96
N LEU A 841 -7.65 -17.36 37.76
CA LEU A 841 -7.37 -18.79 37.91
C LEU A 841 -7.31 -19.29 39.36
N GLN A 842 -6.98 -18.41 40.30
CA GLN A 842 -6.88 -18.78 41.72
C GLN A 842 -8.24 -18.91 42.41
N THR A 843 -9.27 -18.22 41.90
CA THR A 843 -10.61 -18.13 42.50
C THR A 843 -11.72 -18.71 41.63
N GLY A 844 -11.44 -18.96 40.33
CA GLY A 844 -12.43 -19.41 39.35
C GLY A 844 -13.51 -18.38 39.00
N THR A 845 -13.31 -17.12 39.38
CA THR A 845 -14.30 -16.05 39.19
C THR A 845 -14.10 -15.32 37.87
N CYS A 846 -15.18 -15.05 37.14
CA CYS A 846 -15.18 -14.09 36.04
C CYS A 846 -14.87 -12.69 36.59
N ILE A 847 -13.76 -12.09 36.17
CA ILE A 847 -13.34 -10.72 36.53
C ILE A 847 -14.06 -9.71 35.64
N LYS A 848 -14.16 -10.00 34.33
CA LYS A 848 -14.75 -9.11 33.33
C LYS A 848 -15.46 -9.89 32.23
N THR A 849 -16.56 -9.34 31.73
CA THR A 849 -17.17 -9.72 30.44
C THR A 849 -17.05 -8.53 29.49
N LEU A 850 -16.36 -8.72 28.37
CA LEU A 850 -16.21 -7.76 27.28
C LEU A 850 -17.41 -7.91 26.33
N THR A 851 -18.08 -6.81 26.03
CA THR A 851 -19.33 -6.76 25.25
C THR A 851 -19.30 -5.61 24.25
N GLY A 852 -20.04 -5.71 23.14
CA GLY A 852 -19.98 -4.75 22.03
C GLY A 852 -19.49 -5.34 20.71
N PHE A 853 -19.64 -6.67 20.55
CA PHE A 853 -19.56 -7.37 19.28
C PHE A 853 -20.97 -7.50 18.71
N GLU A 854 -21.14 -7.32 17.40
CA GLU A 854 -22.45 -7.44 16.75
C GLU A 854 -22.75 -8.89 16.29
N SER A 855 -21.81 -9.81 16.53
CA SER A 855 -21.83 -11.21 16.07
C SER A 855 -20.82 -12.06 16.85
N GLN A 856 -20.72 -13.33 16.47
CA GLN A 856 -19.91 -14.37 17.12
C GLN A 856 -18.41 -14.05 17.13
N VAL A 857 -17.72 -14.35 18.24
CA VAL A 857 -16.28 -14.09 18.42
C VAL A 857 -15.48 -15.39 18.33
N CYS A 858 -14.92 -15.65 17.14
CA CYS A 858 -14.29 -16.93 16.81
C CYS A 858 -12.84 -17.07 17.28
N SER A 859 -12.15 -15.98 17.64
CA SER A 859 -10.72 -16.02 18.00
C SER A 859 -10.34 -14.94 19.02
N VAL A 860 -9.41 -15.28 19.91
CA VAL A 860 -8.88 -14.42 20.97
C VAL A 860 -7.38 -14.68 21.18
N ALA A 861 -6.59 -13.62 21.36
CA ALA A 861 -5.15 -13.71 21.62
C ALA A 861 -4.69 -12.59 22.57
N PHE A 862 -3.84 -12.92 23.55
CA PHE A 862 -3.15 -11.93 24.40
C PHE A 862 -1.88 -11.39 23.71
N SER A 863 -1.48 -10.16 24.04
CA SER A 863 -0.11 -9.69 23.86
C SER A 863 0.83 -10.31 24.90
N PRO A 864 2.14 -10.46 24.60
CA PRO A 864 3.11 -11.02 25.56
C PRO A 864 3.22 -10.23 26.87
N ASP A 865 3.01 -8.91 26.83
CA ASP A 865 3.00 -8.06 28.02
C ASP A 865 1.71 -8.17 28.86
N ASN A 866 0.75 -9.00 28.44
CA ASN A 866 -0.58 -9.21 29.02
C ASN A 866 -1.45 -7.96 29.16
N LYS A 867 -1.11 -6.86 28.48
CA LYS A 867 -1.91 -5.64 28.52
C LYS A 867 -3.01 -5.63 27.46
N ILE A 868 -2.79 -6.25 26.31
CA ILE A 868 -3.70 -6.19 25.16
C ILE A 868 -4.30 -7.57 24.87
N LEU A 869 -5.57 -7.58 24.47
CA LEU A 869 -6.31 -8.74 24.00
C LEU A 869 -6.88 -8.42 22.62
N ALA A 870 -6.41 -9.12 21.58
CA ALA A 870 -7.03 -9.08 20.26
C ALA A 870 -8.20 -10.06 20.17
N THR A 871 -9.26 -9.65 19.48
CA THR A 871 -10.48 -10.44 19.28
C THR A 871 -10.91 -10.36 17.81
N GLY A 872 -11.19 -11.51 17.20
CA GLY A 872 -11.66 -11.65 15.82
C GLY A 872 -13.12 -12.09 15.77
N SER A 873 -13.94 -11.40 15.00
CA SER A 873 -15.40 -11.63 14.89
C SER A 873 -15.83 -11.88 13.45
N GLN A 874 -16.98 -12.56 13.25
CA GLN A 874 -17.48 -12.89 11.91
C GLN A 874 -17.82 -11.66 11.05
N GLU A 875 -18.12 -10.51 11.66
CA GLU A 875 -18.42 -9.23 10.96
C GLU A 875 -17.19 -8.56 10.34
N GLN A 876 -16.11 -9.32 10.08
CA GLN A 876 -14.87 -8.81 9.48
C GLN A 876 -14.15 -7.77 10.36
N MET A 877 -14.51 -7.67 11.65
CA MET A 877 -13.98 -6.70 12.61
C MET A 877 -12.97 -7.36 13.56
N VAL A 878 -11.77 -6.77 13.63
CA VAL A 878 -10.81 -7.01 14.71
C VAL A 878 -10.95 -5.91 15.75
N GLN A 879 -11.04 -6.29 17.02
CA GLN A 879 -11.12 -5.37 18.14
C GLN A 879 -9.95 -5.64 19.10
N LEU A 880 -9.24 -4.59 19.50
CA LEU A 880 -8.21 -4.63 20.54
C LEU A 880 -8.81 -4.15 21.84
N TRP A 881 -8.47 -4.81 22.94
CA TRP A 881 -8.96 -4.52 24.29
C TRP A 881 -7.79 -4.44 25.27
N ASP A 882 -7.89 -3.61 26.28
CA ASP A 882 -6.96 -3.62 27.40
C ASP A 882 -7.46 -4.61 28.47
N VAL A 883 -6.58 -5.48 28.95
CA VAL A 883 -6.89 -6.62 29.82
C VAL A 883 -7.19 -6.16 31.25
N VAL A 884 -6.47 -5.14 31.74
CA VAL A 884 -6.54 -4.66 33.12
C VAL A 884 -7.80 -3.82 33.34
N THR A 885 -8.12 -2.95 32.39
CA THR A 885 -9.29 -2.08 32.38
C THR A 885 -10.52 -2.79 31.82
N GLY A 886 -10.36 -3.70 30.86
CA GLY A 886 -11.45 -4.30 30.08
C GLY A 886 -12.06 -3.35 29.04
N GLN A 887 -11.39 -2.24 28.75
CA GLN A 887 -11.88 -1.27 27.76
C GLN A 887 -11.40 -1.62 26.36
N ARG A 888 -12.22 -1.31 25.36
CA ARG A 888 -11.88 -1.48 23.95
C ARG A 888 -10.90 -0.39 23.52
N LEU A 889 -9.66 -0.78 23.26
CA LEU A 889 -8.58 0.11 22.79
C LEU A 889 -8.84 0.62 21.36
N ARG A 890 -9.41 -0.20 20.46
CA ARG A 890 -9.60 0.21 19.05
C ARG A 890 -10.81 -0.41 18.33
N THR A 891 -11.37 0.39 17.42
CA THR A 891 -12.46 0.12 16.48
C THR A 891 -12.11 0.74 15.11
N LEU A 892 -12.66 0.23 14.01
CA LEU A 892 -12.54 0.79 12.66
C LEU A 892 -13.96 0.87 12.07
N ARG A 893 -14.54 2.00 11.62
CA ARG A 893 -14.15 3.41 11.52
C ARG A 893 -15.37 4.30 11.83
N GLY A 894 -15.21 5.63 11.93
CA GLY A 894 -16.30 6.61 12.07
C GLY A 894 -15.77 8.01 12.46
N HIS A 895 -15.96 8.40 13.72
CA HIS A 895 -14.78 8.89 14.45
C HIS A 895 -13.81 7.70 14.61
N LYS A 896 -12.49 7.93 14.70
CA LYS A 896 -11.57 6.81 14.93
C LYS A 896 -11.76 6.16 16.31
N HIS A 897 -12.31 6.92 17.27
CA HIS A 897 -12.47 6.58 18.67
C HIS A 897 -13.74 7.25 19.26
N GLN A 898 -13.94 7.24 20.59
CA GLN A 898 -15.23 7.59 21.22
C GLN A 898 -15.51 9.10 21.20
N VAL A 899 -16.77 9.48 21.47
CA VAL A 899 -17.24 10.87 21.60
C VAL A 899 -17.66 11.08 23.05
N TRP A 900 -16.96 11.97 23.76
CA TRP A 900 -17.16 12.16 25.21
C TRP A 900 -18.13 13.27 25.57
N SER A 901 -18.21 14.30 24.73
CA SER A 901 -19.03 15.48 24.99
C SER A 901 -19.68 15.96 23.72
N PHE A 902 -20.92 16.42 23.84
CA PHE A 902 -21.66 17.06 22.78
C PHE A 902 -22.52 18.20 23.34
N VAL A 903 -22.74 19.24 22.54
CA VAL A 903 -23.48 20.43 22.93
C VAL A 903 -24.26 20.99 21.75
N LEU A 904 -25.51 21.42 21.99
CA LEU A 904 -26.34 22.10 20.98
C LEU A 904 -25.99 23.58 20.91
N SER A 905 -26.07 24.18 19.71
CA SER A 905 -25.94 25.63 19.57
C SER A 905 -27.16 26.36 20.16
N PRO A 906 -26.98 27.60 20.67
CA PRO A 906 -28.09 28.41 21.21
C PRO A 906 -29.23 28.69 20.21
N ASP A 907 -29.00 28.49 18.91
CA ASP A 907 -29.98 28.68 17.83
C ASP A 907 -30.60 27.38 17.30
N GLU A 908 -30.30 26.24 17.93
CA GLU A 908 -30.84 24.89 17.64
C GLU A 908 -30.60 24.37 16.21
N LYS A 909 -29.67 24.96 15.44
CA LYS A 909 -29.33 24.52 14.08
C LYS A 909 -28.10 23.62 14.00
N THR A 910 -27.21 23.70 14.98
CA THR A 910 -25.93 22.99 14.95
C THR A 910 -25.61 22.28 16.25
N LEU A 911 -24.81 21.23 16.14
CA LEU A 911 -24.35 20.39 17.24
C LEU A 911 -22.83 20.33 17.19
N VAL A 912 -22.13 20.40 18.32
CA VAL A 912 -20.69 20.14 18.39
C VAL A 912 -20.42 18.84 19.13
N THR A 913 -19.41 18.08 18.70
CA THR A 913 -18.92 16.86 19.36
C THR A 913 -17.41 16.91 19.60
N GLY A 914 -16.97 16.57 20.83
CA GLY A 914 -15.56 16.35 21.20
C GLY A 914 -15.24 14.86 21.30
N SER A 915 -14.09 14.44 20.78
CA SER A 915 -13.73 13.02 20.61
C SER A 915 -12.28 12.71 20.98
N ASP A 916 -12.05 11.42 21.31
CA ASP A 916 -10.75 10.75 21.40
C ASP A 916 -9.90 10.82 20.13
N ASP A 917 -10.47 11.17 18.95
CA ASP A 917 -9.67 11.37 17.74
C ASP A 917 -8.90 12.71 17.71
N ASN A 918 -8.83 13.38 18.86
CA ASN A 918 -8.21 14.68 19.11
C ASN A 918 -8.79 15.78 18.20
N LYS A 919 -10.05 15.62 17.78
CA LYS A 919 -10.81 16.61 17.00
C LYS A 919 -12.09 17.00 17.73
N VAL A 920 -12.51 18.21 17.39
CA VAL A 920 -13.87 18.68 17.63
C VAL A 920 -14.57 18.80 16.27
N ARG A 921 -15.86 18.49 16.19
CA ARG A 921 -16.63 18.57 14.94
C ARG A 921 -17.93 19.32 15.14
N LEU A 922 -18.29 20.15 14.18
CA LEU A 922 -19.56 20.88 14.10
C LEU A 922 -20.45 20.18 13.07
N TRP A 923 -21.72 19.97 13.41
CA TRP A 923 -22.71 19.23 12.63
C TRP A 923 -23.95 20.08 12.36
N ASP A 924 -24.57 19.91 11.20
CA ASP A 924 -25.86 20.52 10.87
C ASP A 924 -26.98 19.58 11.34
N ILE A 925 -27.88 20.06 12.20
CA ILE A 925 -28.93 19.23 12.78
C ILE A 925 -29.98 18.87 11.72
N LYS A 926 -30.26 19.74 10.74
CA LYS A 926 -31.26 19.46 9.69
C LYS A 926 -30.72 18.57 8.59
N ALA A 927 -29.44 18.69 8.25
CA ALA A 927 -28.81 17.96 7.16
C ALA A 927 -27.97 16.75 7.59
N GLY A 928 -27.75 16.51 8.90
CA GLY A 928 -26.97 15.38 9.43
C GLY A 928 -25.45 15.45 9.21
N ARG A 929 -25.00 16.29 8.28
CA ARG A 929 -23.60 16.40 7.85
C ARG A 929 -22.69 17.14 8.83
N CYS A 930 -21.42 16.74 8.86
CA CYS A 930 -20.34 17.49 9.51
C CYS A 930 -20.06 18.78 8.70
N ILE A 931 -20.37 19.94 9.27
CA ILE A 931 -20.08 21.26 8.69
C ILE A 931 -18.58 21.59 8.78
N LYS A 932 -17.96 21.33 9.94
CA LYS A 932 -16.55 21.68 10.21
C LYS A 932 -15.84 20.70 11.12
N ARG A 933 -14.52 20.64 10.97
CA ARG A 933 -13.60 19.86 11.80
C ARG A 933 -12.52 20.78 12.35
N PHE A 934 -12.44 20.88 13.67
CA PHE A 934 -11.41 21.64 14.37
C PHE A 934 -10.27 20.69 14.75
N SER A 935 -9.05 21.02 14.36
CA SER A 935 -7.85 20.20 14.58
C SER A 935 -6.74 21.02 15.21
N GLY A 936 -6.31 20.63 16.42
CA GLY A 936 -5.24 21.33 17.13
C GLY A 936 -5.05 20.94 18.59
N HIS A 937 -5.94 20.13 19.18
CA HIS A 937 -5.62 19.34 20.37
C HIS A 937 -4.68 18.18 20.02
N SER A 938 -3.80 17.85 20.96
CA SER A 938 -2.83 16.75 20.84
C SER A 938 -3.26 15.48 21.57
N ASP A 939 -4.34 15.55 22.36
CA ASP A 939 -4.91 14.44 23.13
C ASP A 939 -6.46 14.54 23.14
N TRP A 940 -7.14 13.61 23.83
CA TRP A 940 -8.59 13.46 23.84
C TRP A 940 -9.31 14.77 24.14
N VAL A 941 -10.40 15.06 23.42
CA VAL A 941 -11.26 16.20 23.75
C VAL A 941 -12.44 15.74 24.59
N TRP A 942 -12.35 16.03 25.88
CA TRP A 942 -13.23 15.49 26.91
C TRP A 942 -14.49 16.33 27.13
N SER A 943 -14.39 17.66 26.98
CA SER A 943 -15.48 18.60 27.25
C SER A 943 -15.54 19.69 26.16
N VAL A 944 -16.74 19.96 25.63
CA VAL A 944 -16.99 21.03 24.63
C VAL A 944 -18.20 21.88 25.03
N VAL A 945 -18.12 23.20 24.86
CA VAL A 945 -19.18 24.14 25.24
C VAL A 945 -19.22 25.36 24.31
N PHE A 946 -20.41 25.76 23.85
CA PHE A 946 -20.61 27.02 23.10
C PHE A 946 -20.55 28.23 24.03
N SER A 947 -20.08 29.37 23.52
CA SER A 947 -20.35 30.66 24.15
C SER A 947 -21.84 31.01 24.11
N PRO A 948 -22.36 31.81 25.06
CA PRO A 948 -23.79 32.19 25.08
C PRO A 948 -24.28 32.89 23.80
N ASP A 949 -23.38 33.57 23.07
CA ASP A 949 -23.67 34.21 21.78
C ASP A 949 -23.57 33.28 20.56
N GLY A 950 -23.16 32.03 20.76
CA GLY A 950 -23.00 31.01 19.71
C GLY A 950 -21.86 31.25 18.72
N ARG A 951 -20.95 32.20 18.95
CA ARG A 951 -19.86 32.55 18.01
C ARG A 951 -18.55 31.84 18.29
N MET A 952 -18.30 31.52 19.56
CA MET A 952 -17.10 30.84 20.02
C MET A 952 -17.44 29.47 20.59
N LEU A 953 -16.43 28.61 20.59
CA LEU A 953 -16.49 27.27 21.16
C LEU A 953 -15.27 27.08 22.07
N ALA A 954 -15.48 26.63 23.30
CA ALA A 954 -14.40 26.17 24.17
C ALA A 954 -14.32 24.65 24.16
N SER A 955 -13.10 24.11 24.18
CA SER A 955 -12.85 22.67 24.34
C SER A 955 -11.75 22.41 25.36
N GLY A 956 -12.03 21.56 26.35
CA GLY A 956 -11.08 21.03 27.31
C GLY A 956 -10.55 19.66 26.87
N SER A 957 -9.24 19.47 26.97
CA SER A 957 -8.56 18.25 26.51
C SER A 957 -7.63 17.66 27.56
N TYR A 958 -7.28 16.39 27.34
CA TYR A 958 -6.23 15.68 28.07
C TYR A 958 -4.82 16.26 27.81
N ASP A 959 -4.64 17.09 26.77
CA ASP A 959 -3.38 17.78 26.49
C ASP A 959 -3.05 18.93 27.48
N CYS A 960 -3.77 19.00 28.60
CA CYS A 960 -3.67 20.02 29.65
C CYS A 960 -3.99 21.45 29.16
N THR A 961 -4.56 21.60 27.96
CA THR A 961 -4.97 22.91 27.41
C THR A 961 -6.47 23.03 27.20
N VAL A 962 -6.98 24.25 27.40
CA VAL A 962 -8.31 24.64 26.91
C VAL A 962 -8.12 25.42 25.62
N LYS A 963 -8.83 25.06 24.54
CA LYS A 963 -8.78 25.82 23.29
C LYS A 963 -10.09 26.56 23.04
N LEU A 964 -9.96 27.80 22.57
CA LEU A 964 -11.06 28.62 22.08
C LEU A 964 -11.01 28.62 20.55
N TRP A 965 -12.14 28.34 19.92
CA TRP A 965 -12.29 28.26 18.48
C TRP A 965 -13.33 29.28 18.00
N ASP A 966 -13.10 29.86 16.85
CA ASP A 966 -14.11 30.64 16.14
C ASP A 966 -14.91 29.74 15.20
N ILE A 967 -16.24 29.80 15.31
CA ILE A 967 -17.12 28.91 14.56
C ILE A 967 -17.21 29.32 13.07
N GLN A 968 -17.14 30.61 12.76
CA GLN A 968 -17.29 31.13 11.40
C GLN A 968 -16.08 30.84 10.51
N THR A 969 -14.87 30.86 11.06
CA THR A 969 -13.60 30.57 10.38
C THR A 969 -13.22 29.09 10.52
N GLY A 970 -13.29 28.52 11.73
CA GLY A 970 -12.78 27.18 12.05
C GLY A 970 -11.40 27.19 12.73
N GLU A 971 -10.85 28.39 12.99
CA GLU A 971 -9.49 28.55 13.52
C GLU A 971 -9.45 28.51 15.06
N CYS A 972 -8.29 28.13 15.60
CA CYS A 972 -8.02 28.21 17.03
C CYS A 972 -7.67 29.66 17.37
N LEU A 973 -8.59 30.36 18.03
CA LEU A 973 -8.37 31.73 18.51
C LEU A 973 -7.31 31.78 19.61
N LYS A 974 -7.37 30.84 20.57
CA LYS A 974 -6.46 30.78 21.72
C LYS A 974 -6.26 29.36 22.22
N THR A 975 -5.07 29.09 22.75
CA THR A 975 -4.77 27.94 23.61
C THR A 975 -4.41 28.46 25.00
N LEU A 976 -5.19 28.08 26.01
CA LEU A 976 -5.03 28.48 27.41
C LEU A 976 -4.17 27.41 28.10
N HIS A 977 -2.98 27.80 28.55
CA HIS A 977 -2.02 26.95 29.24
C HIS A 977 -1.98 27.28 30.73
N GLY A 978 -1.96 26.26 31.59
CA GLY A 978 -1.76 26.46 33.03
C GLY A 978 -2.19 25.30 33.92
N HIS A 979 -3.10 24.42 33.45
CA HIS A 979 -3.33 23.15 34.13
C HIS A 979 -2.11 22.23 33.96
N SER A 980 -1.81 21.44 35.00
CA SER A 980 -0.70 20.49 34.99
C SER A 980 -1.15 19.04 34.78
N ASP A 981 -2.44 18.82 34.57
CA ASP A 981 -3.07 17.53 34.29
C ASP A 981 -4.30 17.77 33.39
N ARG A 982 -4.96 16.69 32.94
CA ARG A 982 -6.11 16.73 32.04
C ARG A 982 -7.25 17.63 32.52
N ILE A 983 -8.04 18.13 31.58
CA ILE A 983 -9.21 18.98 31.85
C ILE A 983 -10.49 18.14 31.76
N GLU A 984 -11.22 18.08 32.87
CA GLU A 984 -12.43 17.28 33.06
C GLU A 984 -13.72 18.03 32.71
N ALA A 985 -13.73 19.36 32.80
CA ALA A 985 -14.90 20.17 32.40
C ALA A 985 -14.48 21.59 31.98
N VAL A 986 -15.18 22.13 30.98
CA VAL A 986 -15.15 23.56 30.62
C VAL A 986 -16.57 24.14 30.59
N VAL A 987 -16.75 25.35 31.12
CA VAL A 987 -18.05 26.04 31.15
C VAL A 987 -17.87 27.55 31.04
N PHE A 988 -18.72 28.23 30.26
CA PHE A 988 -18.78 29.69 30.20
C PHE A 988 -19.67 30.26 31.31
N SER A 989 -19.43 31.50 31.71
CA SER A 989 -20.41 32.31 32.44
C SER A 989 -21.56 32.73 31.51
N ASP A 990 -22.73 33.03 32.08
CA ASP A 990 -23.93 33.44 31.31
C ASP A 990 -23.72 34.74 30.49
N ASP A 991 -22.78 35.59 30.91
CA ASP A 991 -22.38 36.81 30.18
C ASP A 991 -21.31 36.55 29.09
N GLY A 992 -20.76 35.33 29.02
CA GLY A 992 -19.69 34.92 28.09
C GLY A 992 -18.32 35.54 28.36
N GLY A 993 -18.16 36.34 29.44
CA GLY A 993 -16.91 37.02 29.76
C GLY A 993 -15.87 36.12 30.41
N MET A 994 -16.31 35.12 31.18
CA MET A 994 -15.46 34.18 31.90
C MET A 994 -15.63 32.75 31.40
N LEU A 995 -14.56 31.97 31.51
CA LEU A 995 -14.55 30.53 31.28
C LEU A 995 -13.96 29.86 32.52
N ALA A 996 -14.62 28.85 33.08
CA ALA A 996 -14.05 28.01 34.12
C ALA A 996 -13.64 26.66 33.55
N SER A 997 -12.46 26.17 33.94
CA SER A 997 -11.97 24.82 33.64
C SER A 997 -11.60 24.07 34.91
N ALA A 998 -12.07 22.83 35.01
CA ALA A 998 -11.76 21.91 36.12
C ALA A 998 -10.80 20.82 35.65
N SER A 999 -9.87 20.39 36.52
CA SER A 999 -8.77 19.49 36.15
C SER A 999 -8.46 18.43 37.21
N ASP A 1000 -7.74 17.40 36.77
CA ASP A 1000 -7.12 16.40 37.63
C ASP A 1000 -6.02 16.95 38.54
N ASP A 1001 -5.46 18.12 38.23
CA ASP A 1001 -4.48 18.83 39.06
C ASP A 1001 -5.03 19.37 40.39
N GLN A 1002 -6.28 19.02 40.72
CA GLN A 1002 -7.02 19.41 41.93
C GLN A 1002 -7.39 20.89 41.99
N THR A 1003 -7.18 21.63 40.89
CA THR A 1003 -7.51 23.04 40.76
C THR A 1003 -8.70 23.27 39.83
N VAL A 1004 -9.35 24.41 40.02
CA VAL A 1004 -10.25 25.00 39.02
C VAL A 1004 -9.68 26.34 38.62
N ARG A 1005 -9.48 26.55 37.32
CA ARG A 1005 -9.00 27.82 36.78
C ARG A 1005 -10.15 28.59 36.18
N VAL A 1006 -10.20 29.88 36.50
CA VAL A 1006 -11.11 30.84 35.87
C VAL A 1006 -10.28 31.71 34.94
N TRP A 1007 -10.73 31.85 33.70
CA TRP A 1007 -10.07 32.56 32.62
C TRP A 1007 -10.94 33.69 32.14
N ASP A 1008 -10.31 34.82 31.79
CA ASP A 1008 -10.97 35.87 31.02
C ASP A 1008 -10.92 35.49 29.52
N VAL A 1009 -12.09 35.50 28.85
CA VAL A 1009 -12.20 35.03 27.47
C VAL A 1009 -11.52 36.00 26.48
N GLN A 1010 -11.60 37.31 26.74
CA GLN A 1010 -11.10 38.35 25.84
C GLN A 1010 -9.57 38.46 25.83
N THR A 1011 -8.92 38.24 26.98
CA THR A 1011 -7.46 38.31 27.17
C THR A 1011 -6.83 36.91 27.11
N GLY A 1012 -7.49 35.89 27.67
CA GLY A 1012 -6.95 34.53 27.81
C GLY A 1012 -6.11 34.37 29.08
N GLU A 1013 -6.11 35.35 29.98
CA GLU A 1013 -5.37 35.29 31.24
C GLU A 1013 -6.15 34.50 32.30
N CYS A 1014 -5.43 33.84 33.21
CA CYS A 1014 -6.03 33.13 34.35
C CYS A 1014 -6.31 34.13 35.48
N LEU A 1015 -7.59 34.44 35.70
CA LEU A 1015 -8.07 35.34 36.76
C LEU A 1015 -7.88 34.71 38.15
N HIS A 1016 -8.28 33.45 38.30
CA HIS A 1016 -8.22 32.73 39.58
C HIS A 1016 -7.77 31.28 39.39
N THR A 1017 -6.93 30.79 40.31
CA THR A 1017 -6.61 29.36 40.47
C THR A 1017 -7.16 28.92 41.83
N LEU A 1018 -8.31 28.26 41.81
CA LEU A 1018 -9.05 27.85 43.00
C LEU A 1018 -8.46 26.52 43.50
N THR A 1019 -7.82 26.55 44.66
CA THR A 1019 -7.15 25.40 45.28
C THR A 1019 -7.78 25.07 46.63
N GLY A 1020 -8.04 23.79 46.90
CA GLY A 1020 -8.60 23.36 48.19
C GLY A 1020 -9.47 22.09 48.15
N HIS A 1021 -9.69 21.52 46.96
CA HIS A 1021 -10.06 20.11 46.84
C HIS A 1021 -8.84 19.22 47.08
N SER A 1022 -9.06 18.00 47.56
CA SER A 1022 -8.00 17.02 47.87
C SER A 1022 -7.86 15.90 46.83
N ARG A 1023 -8.69 15.95 45.78
CA ARG A 1023 -8.69 15.06 44.61
C ARG A 1023 -9.17 15.86 43.39
N TRP A 1024 -9.09 15.25 42.21
CA TRP A 1024 -9.54 15.85 40.95
C TRP A 1024 -10.93 16.49 41.02
N VAL A 1025 -11.13 17.55 40.22
CA VAL A 1025 -12.41 18.26 40.16
C VAL A 1025 -13.09 17.90 38.85
N GLY A 1026 -14.19 17.15 38.94
CA GLY A 1026 -14.85 16.54 37.77
C GLY A 1026 -16.02 17.34 37.22
N VAL A 1027 -16.50 18.36 37.94
CA VAL A 1027 -17.65 19.18 37.51
C VAL A 1027 -17.57 20.60 38.06
N VAL A 1028 -17.99 21.57 37.24
CA VAL A 1028 -18.02 23.00 37.57
C VAL A 1028 -19.30 23.63 36.99
N ALA A 1029 -19.91 24.57 37.73
CA ALA A 1029 -21.06 25.35 37.28
C ALA A 1029 -20.96 26.79 37.82
N PHE A 1030 -21.33 27.78 37.01
CA PHE A 1030 -21.53 29.17 37.47
C PHE A 1030 -22.93 29.35 38.06
N SER A 1031 -23.07 30.24 39.04
CA SER A 1031 -24.36 30.78 39.42
C SER A 1031 -24.92 31.71 38.32
N PRO A 1032 -26.25 31.84 38.17
CA PRO A 1032 -26.86 32.70 37.14
C PRO A 1032 -26.53 34.20 37.27
N ASP A 1033 -25.97 34.62 38.41
CA ASP A 1033 -25.50 36.00 38.63
C ASP A 1033 -24.00 36.17 38.40
N GLY A 1034 -23.29 35.11 37.99
CA GLY A 1034 -21.86 35.10 37.67
C GLY A 1034 -20.91 35.26 38.86
N LYS A 1035 -21.42 35.34 40.11
CA LYS A 1035 -20.59 35.65 41.29
C LYS A 1035 -20.07 34.44 42.04
N ILE A 1036 -20.75 33.30 41.92
CA ILE A 1036 -20.43 32.08 42.66
C ILE A 1036 -20.10 30.97 41.68
N LEU A 1037 -19.00 30.26 41.91
CA LEU A 1037 -18.68 29.02 41.21
C LEU A 1037 -18.95 27.84 42.14
N ALA A 1038 -19.71 26.85 41.68
CA ALA A 1038 -19.83 25.57 42.35
C ALA A 1038 -18.88 24.55 41.70
N THR A 1039 -18.13 23.82 42.50
CA THR A 1039 -17.20 22.77 42.05
C THR A 1039 -17.49 21.46 42.78
N GLY A 1040 -17.50 20.35 42.04
CA GLY A 1040 -17.72 19.00 42.57
C GLY A 1040 -16.49 18.13 42.37
N SER A 1041 -16.04 17.45 43.42
CA SER A 1041 -14.81 16.68 43.42
C SER A 1041 -15.02 15.21 43.81
N ASN A 1042 -14.00 14.42 43.44
CA ASN A 1042 -13.81 13.05 43.87
C ASN A 1042 -13.34 12.92 45.33
N ASP A 1043 -13.14 14.04 46.04
CA ASP A 1043 -13.02 14.07 47.50
C ASP A 1043 -14.36 14.02 48.26
N HIS A 1044 -15.46 13.82 47.53
CA HIS A 1044 -16.85 13.74 48.03
C HIS A 1044 -17.43 15.08 48.52
N SER A 1045 -16.64 16.16 48.51
CA SER A 1045 -17.12 17.50 48.83
C SER A 1045 -17.57 18.25 47.59
N LEU A 1046 -18.44 19.24 47.81
CA LEU A 1046 -18.59 20.36 46.88
C LEU A 1046 -18.02 21.62 47.51
N LYS A 1047 -17.56 22.55 46.69
CA LYS A 1047 -17.14 23.87 47.17
C LYS A 1047 -17.87 24.97 46.40
N LEU A 1048 -18.34 25.95 47.16
CA LEU A 1048 -18.83 27.21 46.63
C LEU A 1048 -17.70 28.23 46.76
N TRP A 1049 -17.37 28.91 45.65
CA TRP A 1049 -16.29 29.89 45.57
C TRP A 1049 -16.86 31.25 45.22
N ASP A 1050 -16.38 32.27 45.91
CA ASP A 1050 -16.62 33.67 45.55
C ASP A 1050 -15.65 34.07 44.43
N LEU A 1051 -16.18 34.38 43.24
CA LEU A 1051 -15.40 34.76 42.07
C LEU A 1051 -14.84 36.19 42.16
N GLN A 1052 -15.30 37.03 43.11
CA GLN A 1052 -14.72 38.35 43.34
C GLN A 1052 -13.46 38.27 44.22
N THR A 1053 -13.36 37.27 45.10
CA THR A 1053 -12.23 37.15 46.06
C THR A 1053 -11.38 35.89 45.89
N GLY A 1054 -11.82 34.92 45.08
CA GLY A 1054 -11.16 33.62 44.90
C GLY A 1054 -11.27 32.67 46.10
N ASN A 1055 -12.01 33.04 47.15
CA ASN A 1055 -12.09 32.27 48.40
C ASN A 1055 -13.21 31.22 48.36
N CYS A 1056 -12.99 30.10 49.05
CA CYS A 1056 -14.04 29.12 49.31
C CYS A 1056 -15.01 29.68 50.37
N LEU A 1057 -16.27 29.92 49.98
CA LEU A 1057 -17.36 30.35 50.86
C LEU A 1057 -17.83 29.20 51.76
N TYR A 1058 -18.06 28.03 51.15
CA TYR A 1058 -18.60 26.85 51.81
C TYR A 1058 -17.97 25.59 51.24
N THR A 1059 -17.58 24.65 52.12
CA THR A 1059 -17.34 23.25 51.76
C THR A 1059 -18.58 22.45 52.18
N LEU A 1060 -19.28 21.91 51.20
CA LEU A 1060 -20.53 21.17 51.36
C LEU A 1060 -20.20 19.68 51.50
N GLU A 1061 -20.24 19.18 52.72
CA GLU A 1061 -20.00 17.77 53.05
C GLU A 1061 -21.33 17.04 53.26
N GLY A 1062 -21.45 15.82 52.73
CA GLY A 1062 -22.64 14.99 52.94
C GLY A 1062 -22.94 13.95 51.87
N HIS A 1063 -22.25 13.98 50.72
CA HIS A 1063 -22.21 12.84 49.80
C HIS A 1063 -21.24 11.77 50.29
N LEU A 1064 -21.55 10.51 50.00
CA LEU A 1064 -20.76 9.36 50.43
C LEU A 1064 -19.77 8.88 49.36
N GLN A 1065 -19.84 9.45 48.16
CA GLN A 1065 -19.03 9.15 46.98
C GLN A 1065 -18.81 10.42 46.15
N ARG A 1066 -17.97 10.33 45.11
CA ARG A 1066 -17.65 11.44 44.19
C ARG A 1066 -18.89 12.17 43.68
N VAL A 1067 -18.80 13.49 43.62
CA VAL A 1067 -19.79 14.37 42.99
C VAL A 1067 -19.40 14.55 41.53
N HIS A 1068 -20.35 14.33 40.63
CA HIS A 1068 -20.11 14.36 39.18
C HIS A 1068 -21.13 15.19 38.40
N LEU A 1069 -22.17 15.70 39.06
CA LEU A 1069 -23.19 16.55 38.45
C LEU A 1069 -23.47 17.75 39.36
N LEU A 1070 -23.56 18.93 38.75
CA LEU A 1070 -23.95 20.17 39.39
C LEU A 1070 -24.90 20.94 38.47
N ALA A 1071 -25.95 21.51 39.05
CA ALA A 1071 -26.80 22.47 38.38
C ALA A 1071 -27.31 23.50 39.40
N PHE A 1072 -27.21 24.79 39.08
CA PHE A 1072 -27.89 25.84 39.85
C PHE A 1072 -29.37 25.93 39.44
N SER A 1073 -30.24 26.31 40.37
CA SER A 1073 -31.57 26.77 40.03
C SER A 1073 -31.48 28.13 39.30
N PRO A 1074 -32.42 28.45 38.38
CA PRO A 1074 -32.41 29.72 37.64
C PRO A 1074 -32.47 30.98 38.52
N ASP A 1075 -32.95 30.86 39.77
CA ASP A 1075 -32.96 31.95 40.74
C ASP A 1075 -31.68 32.06 41.60
N GLY A 1076 -30.68 31.19 41.35
CA GLY A 1076 -29.39 31.14 42.03
C GLY A 1076 -29.43 30.74 43.51
N LYS A 1077 -30.60 30.43 44.09
CA LYS A 1077 -30.72 30.15 45.54
C LYS A 1077 -30.44 28.70 45.91
N SER A 1078 -30.63 27.78 44.97
CA SER A 1078 -30.48 26.34 45.19
C SER A 1078 -29.43 25.75 44.25
N LEU A 1079 -28.67 24.78 44.74
CA LEU A 1079 -27.74 23.97 43.96
C LEU A 1079 -28.17 22.52 44.06
N ALA A 1080 -28.42 21.85 42.94
CA ALA A 1080 -28.58 20.41 42.89
C ALA A 1080 -27.22 19.74 42.64
N SER A 1081 -26.94 18.68 43.38
CA SER A 1081 -25.76 17.83 43.16
C SER A 1081 -26.14 16.37 42.98
N GLY A 1082 -25.50 15.73 42.00
CA GLY A 1082 -25.56 14.30 41.78
C GLY A 1082 -24.23 13.64 42.15
N SER A 1083 -24.31 12.49 42.81
CA SER A 1083 -23.15 11.71 43.25
C SER A 1083 -23.29 10.24 42.86
N TYR A 1084 -22.14 9.55 42.86
CA TYR A 1084 -22.04 8.10 42.73
C TYR A 1084 -22.62 7.33 43.93
N ASP A 1085 -23.05 8.02 45.00
CA ASP A 1085 -23.83 7.42 46.09
C ASP A 1085 -25.29 7.15 45.72
N SER A 1086 -25.65 7.33 44.45
CA SER A 1086 -27.01 7.21 43.90
C SER A 1086 -28.01 8.15 44.57
N THR A 1087 -27.56 9.27 45.14
CA THR A 1087 -28.43 10.33 45.68
C THR A 1087 -28.30 11.64 44.91
N VAL A 1088 -29.42 12.35 44.84
CA VAL A 1088 -29.45 13.79 44.54
C VAL A 1088 -29.67 14.53 45.86
N LYS A 1089 -28.91 15.60 46.07
CA LYS A 1089 -29.05 16.52 47.20
C LYS A 1089 -29.32 17.93 46.69
N LEU A 1090 -30.15 18.66 47.42
CA LEU A 1090 -30.44 20.07 47.17
C LEU A 1090 -29.81 20.90 48.28
N TRP A 1091 -28.97 21.86 47.91
CA TRP A 1091 -28.23 22.73 48.83
C TRP A 1091 -28.73 24.16 48.72
N ASP A 1092 -28.84 24.81 49.87
CA ASP A 1092 -29.08 26.25 49.97
C ASP A 1092 -27.76 27.00 49.73
N VAL A 1093 -27.70 27.80 48.66
CA VAL A 1093 -26.48 28.53 48.26
C VAL A 1093 -26.11 29.61 49.29
N SER A 1094 -27.10 30.18 49.97
CA SER A 1094 -26.90 31.29 50.91
C SER A 1094 -26.38 30.86 52.29
N SER A 1095 -26.62 29.60 52.68
CA SER A 1095 -26.31 29.08 54.02
C SER A 1095 -25.43 27.82 54.00
N GLY A 1096 -25.14 27.25 52.83
CA GLY A 1096 -24.31 26.06 52.66
C GLY A 1096 -24.92 24.79 53.26
N LYS A 1097 -26.24 24.75 53.50
CA LYS A 1097 -26.92 23.61 54.14
C LYS A 1097 -27.65 22.75 53.12
N CYS A 1098 -27.54 21.43 53.27
CA CYS A 1098 -28.38 20.47 52.57
C CYS A 1098 -29.85 20.65 53.01
N GLN A 1099 -30.71 21.15 52.12
CA GLN A 1099 -32.14 21.32 52.37
C GLN A 1099 -32.89 19.99 52.31
N LYS A 1100 -32.50 19.10 51.38
CA LYS A 1100 -33.10 17.76 51.19
C LYS A 1100 -32.06 16.74 50.75
N SER A 1101 -32.17 15.51 51.27
CA SER A 1101 -31.28 14.38 50.95
C SER A 1101 -32.08 13.12 50.59
N GLY A 1102 -31.70 12.43 49.51
CA GLY A 1102 -32.30 11.14 49.14
C GLY A 1102 -33.50 11.23 48.20
N LEU A 1103 -33.55 12.24 47.34
CA LEU A 1103 -34.71 12.54 46.48
C LEU A 1103 -34.93 11.55 45.32
N ALA A 1104 -33.94 10.74 44.99
CA ALA A 1104 -34.03 9.74 43.92
C ALA A 1104 -33.22 8.51 44.31
N THR A 1105 -33.87 7.37 44.56
CA THR A 1105 -33.22 6.06 44.59
C THR A 1105 -33.23 5.48 43.18
N VAL A 1106 -32.24 5.86 42.38
CA VAL A 1106 -32.06 5.41 40.99
C VAL A 1106 -30.62 4.94 40.85
N GLU A 1107 -30.39 3.81 40.20
CA GLU A 1107 -29.03 3.37 39.88
C GLU A 1107 -28.38 4.41 38.97
N ARG A 1108 -27.30 5.03 39.47
CA ARG A 1108 -26.40 5.98 38.81
C ARG A 1108 -27.07 7.02 37.89
N LEU A 1109 -27.35 8.21 38.44
CA LEU A 1109 -27.68 9.38 37.63
C LEU A 1109 -26.55 9.74 36.66
N LEU A 1110 -26.90 10.13 35.43
CA LEU A 1110 -25.95 10.52 34.39
C LEU A 1110 -26.09 11.98 33.92
N ALA A 1111 -27.22 12.63 34.18
CA ALA A 1111 -27.42 14.07 33.93
C ALA A 1111 -28.34 14.72 34.98
N LEU A 1112 -28.19 16.03 35.21
CA LEU A 1112 -29.04 16.87 36.07
C LEU A 1112 -29.17 18.27 35.46
N ILE A 1113 -30.40 18.74 35.18
CA ILE A 1113 -30.66 20.11 34.68
C ILE A 1113 -31.98 20.63 35.27
N PHE A 1114 -32.03 21.92 35.65
CA PHE A 1114 -33.27 22.63 36.02
C PHE A 1114 -33.98 23.24 34.80
N ARG A 1115 -35.32 23.21 34.80
CA ARG A 1115 -36.13 24.03 33.86
C ARG A 1115 -36.05 25.51 34.25
N ALA A 1116 -36.15 26.42 33.27
CA ALA A 1116 -36.09 27.87 33.46
C ALA A 1116 -37.07 28.44 34.52
N GLU A 1117 -38.19 27.76 34.78
CA GLU A 1117 -39.18 28.14 35.80
C GLU A 1117 -38.81 27.71 37.24
N GLY A 1118 -37.72 26.96 37.43
CA GLY A 1118 -37.21 26.53 38.74
C GLY A 1118 -38.04 25.47 39.47
N GLN A 1119 -39.16 25.01 38.92
CA GLN A 1119 -40.05 24.01 39.56
C GLN A 1119 -39.69 22.55 39.24
N LEU A 1120 -39.07 22.28 38.09
CA LEU A 1120 -38.79 20.94 37.60
C LEU A 1120 -37.29 20.74 37.30
N TRP A 1121 -36.79 19.52 37.51
CA TRP A 1121 -35.47 19.08 37.08
C TRP A 1121 -35.50 17.73 36.36
N VAL A 1122 -34.57 17.51 35.43
CA VAL A 1122 -34.48 16.30 34.60
C VAL A 1122 -33.29 15.45 35.04
N SER A 1123 -33.49 14.12 35.11
CA SER A 1123 -32.43 13.13 35.32
C SER A 1123 -32.39 12.05 34.23
N GLY A 1124 -31.20 11.73 33.72
CA GLY A 1124 -30.95 10.50 32.95
C GLY A 1124 -30.49 9.34 33.84
N SER A 1125 -30.92 8.12 33.54
CA SER A 1125 -30.50 6.86 34.19
C SER A 1125 -29.76 5.93 33.22
N ASP A 1126 -28.86 5.14 33.79
CA ASP A 1126 -28.16 4.01 33.18
C ASP A 1126 -29.04 3.01 32.40
N ARG A 1127 -30.33 2.88 32.71
CA ARG A 1127 -31.27 1.99 31.99
C ARG A 1127 -31.99 2.67 30.81
N GLY A 1128 -31.54 3.84 30.38
CA GLY A 1128 -32.16 4.55 29.24
C GLY A 1128 -33.48 5.26 29.57
N GLN A 1129 -33.81 5.37 30.86
CA GLN A 1129 -34.96 6.13 31.33
C GLN A 1129 -34.57 7.57 31.61
N VAL A 1130 -35.41 8.51 31.18
CA VAL A 1130 -35.27 9.93 31.54
C VAL A 1130 -36.48 10.33 32.38
N ARG A 1131 -36.23 10.95 33.54
CA ARG A 1131 -37.26 11.29 34.53
C ARG A 1131 -37.28 12.79 34.80
N LEU A 1132 -38.48 13.35 34.84
CA LEU A 1132 -38.79 14.69 35.32
C LEU A 1132 -39.20 14.62 36.78
N TRP A 1133 -38.63 15.48 37.60
CA TRP A 1133 -38.82 15.55 39.04
C TRP A 1133 -39.26 16.95 39.46
N ASP A 1134 -40.09 17.03 40.50
CA ASP A 1134 -40.48 18.30 41.11
C ASP A 1134 -39.49 18.70 42.22
N VAL A 1135 -39.11 19.98 42.25
CA VAL A 1135 -38.15 20.52 43.24
C VAL A 1135 -38.80 20.64 44.63
N GLN A 1136 -40.08 21.01 44.69
CA GLN A 1136 -40.82 21.29 45.92
C GLN A 1136 -41.27 20.01 46.64
N THR A 1137 -41.72 18.97 45.93
CA THR A 1137 -42.09 17.68 46.50
C THR A 1137 -40.88 16.75 46.57
N GLY A 1138 -40.09 16.67 45.50
CA GLY A 1138 -39.04 15.66 45.32
C GLY A 1138 -39.52 14.38 44.64
N GLU A 1139 -40.75 14.36 44.13
CA GLU A 1139 -41.33 13.18 43.46
C GLU A 1139 -41.09 13.20 41.94
N CYS A 1140 -41.04 12.02 41.33
CA CYS A 1140 -40.94 11.86 39.87
C CYS A 1140 -42.29 12.17 39.22
N VAL A 1141 -42.38 13.33 38.57
CA VAL A 1141 -43.59 13.83 37.89
C VAL A 1141 -43.90 13.07 36.61
N LYS A 1142 -42.88 12.74 35.81
CA LYS A 1142 -43.06 12.06 34.52
C LYS A 1142 -41.84 11.21 34.16
N MET A 1143 -42.08 9.99 33.72
CA MET A 1143 -41.07 9.15 33.07
C MET A 1143 -41.22 9.30 31.56
N LEU A 1144 -40.15 9.72 30.89
CA LEU A 1144 -40.02 9.77 29.44
C LEU A 1144 -39.48 8.42 28.94
N ALA A 1145 -39.78 8.08 27.68
CA ALA A 1145 -39.72 6.72 27.15
C ALA A 1145 -38.38 5.99 27.38
N ASP A 1146 -38.47 4.68 27.60
CA ASP A 1146 -37.32 3.79 27.73
C ASP A 1146 -36.59 3.66 26.38
N GLN A 1147 -35.36 4.17 26.30
CA GLN A 1147 -34.53 4.10 25.09
C GLN A 1147 -33.82 2.76 24.89
N GLY A 1148 -34.01 1.78 25.80
CA GLY A 1148 -33.38 0.45 25.74
C GLY A 1148 -31.85 0.46 25.83
N SER A 1149 -31.25 1.62 26.10
CA SER A 1149 -29.80 1.85 26.05
C SER A 1149 -29.43 3.02 26.99
N PRO A 1150 -28.29 2.97 27.72
CA PRO A 1150 -27.91 4.00 28.69
C PRO A 1150 -27.81 5.41 28.07
N VAL A 1151 -28.50 6.38 28.68
CA VAL A 1151 -28.43 7.80 28.27
C VAL A 1151 -27.37 8.52 29.09
N TRP A 1152 -26.24 8.83 28.45
CA TRP A 1152 -25.05 9.37 29.11
C TRP A 1152 -25.13 10.88 29.41
N LEU A 1153 -25.79 11.63 28.52
CA LEU A 1153 -25.91 13.08 28.61
C LEU A 1153 -27.31 13.49 28.14
N VAL A 1154 -27.89 14.44 28.86
CA VAL A 1154 -29.14 15.13 28.51
C VAL A 1154 -28.85 16.62 28.47
N HIS A 1155 -29.32 17.33 27.44
CA HIS A 1155 -29.20 18.78 27.32
C HIS A 1155 -30.56 19.38 26.98
N LEU A 1156 -31.05 20.32 27.79
CA LEU A 1156 -32.28 21.08 27.51
C LEU A 1156 -31.96 22.27 26.59
N ASN A 1157 -32.90 22.67 25.73
CA ASN A 1157 -32.77 23.93 25.01
C ASN A 1157 -32.99 25.15 25.92
N THR A 1158 -32.57 26.31 25.46
CA THR A 1158 -32.65 27.59 26.20
C THR A 1158 -34.09 28.04 26.48
N GLN A 1159 -35.08 27.50 25.75
CA GLN A 1159 -36.51 27.80 25.96
C GLN A 1159 -37.24 26.77 26.84
N GLY A 1160 -36.63 25.61 27.15
CA GLY A 1160 -37.24 24.56 27.97
C GLY A 1160 -38.36 23.77 27.29
N GLU A 1161 -38.35 23.68 25.95
CA GLU A 1161 -39.33 22.98 25.10
C GLU A 1161 -38.77 21.68 24.50
N THR A 1162 -37.48 21.65 24.13
CA THR A 1162 -36.82 20.49 23.51
C THR A 1162 -35.63 20.03 24.35
N TRP A 1163 -35.29 18.75 24.25
CA TRP A 1163 -34.09 18.19 24.90
C TRP A 1163 -33.38 17.18 24.00
N ALA A 1164 -32.06 17.23 23.98
CA ALA A 1164 -31.20 16.23 23.36
C ALA A 1164 -30.80 15.16 24.38
N SER A 1165 -30.63 13.93 23.89
CA SER A 1165 -30.08 12.81 24.65
C SER A 1165 -29.07 12.04 23.80
N GLY A 1166 -27.90 11.78 24.36
CA GLY A 1166 -26.91 10.87 23.77
C GLY A 1166 -27.06 9.49 24.40
N SER A 1167 -27.28 8.46 23.57
CA SER A 1167 -27.44 7.08 24.03
C SER A 1167 -26.35 6.15 23.51
N TYR A 1168 -26.15 5.03 24.21
CA TYR A 1168 -25.16 3.99 23.91
C TYR A 1168 -25.32 3.35 22.51
N ASP A 1169 -26.49 3.47 21.87
CA ASP A 1169 -26.73 2.97 20.50
C ASP A 1169 -26.20 3.90 19.38
N GLN A 1170 -25.23 4.77 19.73
CA GLN A 1170 -24.58 5.76 18.86
C GLN A 1170 -25.57 6.77 18.25
N ALA A 1171 -26.74 6.93 18.88
CA ALA A 1171 -27.77 7.87 18.47
C ALA A 1171 -27.81 9.08 19.42
N ILE A 1172 -27.81 10.27 18.83
CA ILE A 1172 -28.24 11.50 19.51
C ILE A 1172 -29.70 11.73 19.13
N ARG A 1173 -30.60 11.59 20.10
CA ARG A 1173 -32.04 11.78 19.91
C ARG A 1173 -32.46 13.16 20.41
N ILE A 1174 -33.20 13.89 19.60
CA ILE A 1174 -33.85 15.16 19.96
C ILE A 1174 -35.32 14.85 20.29
N TRP A 1175 -35.80 15.39 21.40
CA TRP A 1175 -37.11 15.09 21.97
C TRP A 1175 -37.87 16.37 22.28
N HIS A 1176 -39.19 16.28 22.23
CA HIS A 1176 -40.08 17.33 22.74
C HIS A 1176 -40.41 17.05 24.22
N LEU A 1177 -40.25 18.04 25.09
CA LEU A 1177 -40.32 17.85 26.55
C LEU A 1177 -41.74 17.53 27.04
N GLU A 1178 -42.74 18.27 26.55
CA GLU A 1178 -44.12 18.14 27.03
C GLU A 1178 -44.80 16.86 26.52
N THR A 1179 -44.61 16.52 25.24
CA THR A 1179 -45.22 15.30 24.66
C THR A 1179 -44.39 14.06 25.01
N GLY A 1180 -43.06 14.16 25.03
CA GLY A 1180 -42.15 13.01 25.17
C GLY A 1180 -41.89 12.28 23.85
N GLU A 1181 -42.24 12.89 22.72
CA GLU A 1181 -42.02 12.34 21.38
C GLU A 1181 -40.59 12.59 20.90
N CYS A 1182 -40.01 11.61 20.21
CA CYS A 1182 -38.72 11.76 19.56
C CYS A 1182 -38.90 12.56 18.27
N LEU A 1183 -38.42 13.81 18.26
CA LEU A 1183 -38.48 14.71 17.11
C LEU A 1183 -37.49 14.28 16.02
N GLN A 1184 -36.30 13.83 16.40
CA GLN A 1184 -35.24 13.47 15.46
C GLN A 1184 -34.25 12.46 16.05
N VAL A 1185 -33.70 11.58 15.20
CA VAL A 1185 -32.63 10.65 15.56
C VAL A 1185 -31.42 10.92 14.66
N LEU A 1186 -30.34 11.43 15.23
CA LEU A 1186 -29.05 11.60 14.57
C LEU A 1186 -28.21 10.34 14.84
N LYS A 1187 -27.86 9.59 13.80
CA LYS A 1187 -26.87 8.50 13.85
C LYS A 1187 -25.70 8.86 12.95
N THR A 1188 -24.53 8.26 13.19
CA THR A 1188 -23.41 8.33 12.24
C THR A 1188 -23.83 7.77 10.89
N ASP A 1189 -23.69 8.58 9.84
CA ASP A 1189 -24.13 8.22 8.49
C ASP A 1189 -23.49 6.92 8.00
N LYS A 1190 -24.32 6.09 7.37
CA LYS A 1190 -23.86 5.02 6.51
C LYS A 1190 -23.27 5.66 5.24
N PRO A 1191 -21.99 5.40 4.88
CA PRO A 1191 -21.29 6.17 3.84
C PRO A 1191 -21.88 6.03 2.43
N TYR A 1192 -22.72 5.00 2.21
CA TYR A 1192 -23.41 4.77 0.93
C TYR A 1192 -24.93 4.91 1.07
N HIS A 1193 -25.43 5.63 2.09
CA HIS A 1193 -26.87 5.87 2.26
C HIS A 1193 -27.48 6.50 1.00
N GLY A 1194 -28.54 5.89 0.48
CA GLY A 1194 -29.20 6.34 -0.75
C GLY A 1194 -28.51 5.93 -2.06
N MET A 1195 -27.26 5.44 -2.02
CA MET A 1195 -26.49 5.07 -3.22
C MET A 1195 -27.20 3.97 -4.01
N ASN A 1196 -27.63 4.24 -5.24
CA ASN A 1196 -28.40 3.30 -6.04
C ASN A 1196 -27.50 2.38 -6.87
N ILE A 1197 -27.40 1.11 -6.47
CA ILE A 1197 -26.61 0.07 -7.16
C ILE A 1197 -27.47 -0.93 -7.94
N THR A 1198 -28.69 -0.54 -8.31
CA THR A 1198 -29.65 -1.42 -9.02
C THR A 1198 -29.11 -1.80 -10.40
N GLY A 1199 -28.91 -3.10 -10.64
CA GLY A 1199 -28.45 -3.59 -11.94
C GLY A 1199 -26.97 -3.35 -12.28
N VAL A 1200 -26.15 -2.85 -11.34
CA VAL A 1200 -24.70 -2.64 -11.54
C VAL A 1200 -23.99 -3.93 -11.98
N THR A 1201 -23.06 -3.82 -12.93
CA THR A 1201 -22.13 -4.90 -13.32
C THR A 1201 -20.71 -4.66 -12.79
N GLY A 1202 -19.86 -5.69 -12.85
CA GLY A 1202 -18.44 -5.58 -12.53
C GLY A 1202 -18.04 -5.76 -11.06
N ILE A 1203 -18.93 -5.49 -10.10
CA ILE A 1203 -18.68 -5.76 -8.67
C ILE A 1203 -19.23 -7.13 -8.21
N THR A 1204 -18.54 -7.78 -7.27
CA THR A 1204 -18.88 -9.12 -6.77
C THR A 1204 -20.18 -9.14 -5.93
N THR A 1205 -20.73 -10.32 -5.71
CA THR A 1205 -21.89 -10.50 -4.81
C THR A 1205 -21.57 -10.10 -3.37
N ALA A 1206 -20.36 -10.40 -2.88
CA ALA A 1206 -19.89 -9.99 -1.56
C ALA A 1206 -19.74 -8.46 -1.45
N GLN A 1207 -19.18 -7.80 -2.47
CA GLN A 1207 -19.13 -6.33 -2.53
C GLN A 1207 -20.54 -5.73 -2.53
N LYS A 1208 -21.46 -6.25 -3.36
CA LYS A 1208 -22.87 -5.81 -3.37
C LYS A 1208 -23.57 -5.98 -2.01
N ALA A 1209 -23.31 -7.08 -1.30
CA ALA A 1209 -23.85 -7.31 0.04
C ALA A 1209 -23.29 -6.29 1.04
N THR A 1210 -21.98 -6.02 0.99
CA THR A 1210 -21.32 -5.08 1.91
C THR A 1210 -21.75 -3.64 1.63
N LEU A 1211 -21.85 -3.22 0.37
CA LEU A 1211 -22.38 -1.91 -0.01
C LEU A 1211 -23.82 -1.71 0.52
N LYS A 1212 -24.67 -2.75 0.46
CA LYS A 1212 -26.03 -2.71 1.05
C LYS A 1212 -26.00 -2.58 2.58
N ALA A 1213 -25.17 -3.35 3.26
CA ALA A 1213 -25.00 -3.24 4.72
C ALA A 1213 -24.58 -1.81 5.12
N LEU A 1214 -23.69 -1.21 4.32
CA LEU A 1214 -23.17 0.15 4.41
C LEU A 1214 -24.09 1.23 3.76
N GLY A 1215 -25.36 0.92 3.48
CA GLY A 1215 -26.42 1.90 3.16
C GLY A 1215 -26.95 1.92 1.73
N ALA A 1216 -26.33 1.18 0.79
CA ALA A 1216 -26.70 1.23 -0.62
C ALA A 1216 -28.05 0.56 -0.93
N ILE A 1217 -28.81 1.16 -1.84
CA ILE A 1217 -30.14 0.71 -2.26
C ILE A 1217 -30.03 -0.13 -3.55
N ASN A 1218 -30.78 -1.22 -3.62
CA ASN A 1218 -30.95 -2.01 -4.84
C ASN A 1218 -32.42 -2.39 -4.99
N LEU A 1219 -33.11 -1.77 -5.93
CA LEU A 1219 -34.56 -1.85 -6.12
C LEU A 1219 -35.01 -3.16 -6.80
N ASN A 1220 -34.07 -4.03 -7.18
CA ASN A 1220 -34.34 -5.33 -7.82
C ASN A 1220 -34.31 -6.51 -6.84
N SER A 1221 -35.00 -6.38 -5.70
CA SER A 1221 -35.55 -7.54 -4.97
C SER A 1221 -37.07 -7.47 -5.02
N LYS A 1222 -37.66 -8.19 -5.98
CA LYS A 1222 -39.08 -8.56 -5.89
C LYS A 1222 -39.27 -9.47 -4.68
N SER A 1223 -40.31 -9.18 -3.89
CA SER A 1223 -41.10 -10.07 -3.03
C SER A 1223 -40.51 -11.44 -2.69
#